data_AF-A0A3M2VLE5-F1
#
_entry.id   AF-A0A3M2VLE5-F1
#
_cell.length_a   1.000
_cell.length_b   1.000
_cell.length_c   1.000
_cell.angle_alpha   90.00
_cell.angle_beta   90.00
_cell.angle_gamma   90.00
#
_symmetry.space_group_name_H-M   'P 1'
#
loop_
_entity.id
_entity.type
_entity.pdbx_description
1 polymer ?
#
loop_
_entity_poly.entity_id
_entity_poly.type
_entity_poly.pdbx_seq_one_letter_code
_entity_poly.pdbx_strand_id
1 'polypeptide(L)'
;MLKRLRQENSLQRKQSSAVIERLQRELALEQQQLVRKEAVFRAALIERDTHIHNLNLTIMELQGSTSWKITSPLRKIVAAIRRASSGEQAAVQFPAHGALPQAVEPETTDVVHSEHVPEHVDTYTQWVEEFDTIDDIDRLCMYEEMGGWKTKPLLSIIMPVYNPPIDMLREAIESIKTQVYFNWELCIADDASTDHRVRLFLEQSAKSDHRIKVTYREQNGHISKASNSALDIASGEFIVLMDNDDTLPEHALFWVAKTINNHPDAAVIYSDEDKINEQGVRSAPYFKTDWNPYLFRSHNMISHLGVYRKELVDRVGRFRVGMEGSQDYDLALRCVEQIEATQIIHIPRVLYHWRMHAGSTAMSTDEKPYAQNAGQKALEEHLKRSGIAGRAELLDFGMYRVHYDLPAVKPLVSLIIPTRNAYALVKQCIESIRHKTLYPNYEIILVDNGSDDPQSLQYFEMLSRLSGVTVIRDDGDFNYSALNNNAVEHANGELIGLINNDIEVISPEWLDEMVSLALQPNAGAIGARLWYPDERLQHGGVIMGPLTLAGHAHKMLPRGHHGYFGRASLIQGMSAVTAACLVVKKSVFQEVGGLNAKDLKIAFNDVDLCLKIMQAGYQNIWTPNADLYHHESATRGYEDTPEKIKRFISEVEYMQNKWRAIIKHDPYYNPNLTFSAEDFSMAFPPRVVG
;
A
#
# COMPACT_ATOMS: atom_id res chain seq x y z
N MET A 1 1.30 67.19 -31.30
CA MET A 1 1.67 66.35 -30.14
C MET A 1 0.93 65.01 -30.12
N LEU A 2 -0.41 64.99 -30.09
CA LEU A 2 -1.25 63.76 -30.10
C LEU A 2 -1.05 62.79 -31.29
N LYS A 3 -0.74 63.28 -32.51
CA LYS A 3 -0.45 62.42 -33.67
C LYS A 3 0.89 61.68 -33.58
N ARG A 4 1.93 62.30 -32.98
CA ARG A 4 3.25 61.67 -32.76
C ARG A 4 3.18 60.56 -31.73
N LEU A 5 2.51 60.84 -30.60
CA LEU A 5 2.27 59.86 -29.53
C LEU A 5 1.49 58.62 -30.01
N ARG A 6 0.50 58.78 -30.91
CA ARG A 6 -0.22 57.63 -31.49
C ARG A 6 0.63 56.80 -32.46
N GLN A 7 1.55 57.43 -33.20
CA GLN A 7 2.48 56.74 -34.09
C GLN A 7 3.54 55.95 -33.30
N GLU A 8 4.12 56.55 -32.26
CA GLU A 8 5.10 55.88 -31.38
C GLU A 8 4.49 54.69 -30.63
N ASN A 9 3.27 54.85 -30.11
CA ASN A 9 2.56 53.77 -29.40
C ASN A 9 2.13 52.64 -30.37
N SER A 10 1.77 52.97 -31.61
CA SER A 10 1.51 51.97 -32.66
C SER A 10 2.77 51.22 -33.09
N LEU A 11 3.94 51.87 -33.09
CA LEU A 11 5.20 51.24 -33.43
C LEU A 11 5.67 50.30 -32.31
N GLN A 12 5.56 50.75 -31.05
CA GLN A 12 5.85 49.93 -29.87
C GLN A 12 4.95 48.70 -29.79
N ARG A 13 3.63 48.84 -30.02
CA ARG A 13 2.72 47.67 -30.03
C ARG A 13 3.06 46.67 -31.13
N LYS A 14 3.44 47.13 -32.32
CA LYS A 14 3.88 46.24 -33.41
C LYS A 14 5.20 45.54 -33.09
N GLN A 15 6.14 46.24 -32.46
CA GLN A 15 7.40 45.64 -32.01
C GLN A 15 7.18 44.62 -30.89
N SER A 16 6.36 44.93 -29.86
CA SER A 16 6.03 43.97 -28.80
C SER A 16 5.27 42.75 -29.32
N SER A 17 4.33 42.93 -30.26
CA SER A 17 3.59 41.80 -30.87
C SER A 17 4.51 40.88 -31.67
N ALA A 18 5.49 41.43 -32.39
CA ALA A 18 6.46 40.62 -33.15
C ALA A 18 7.42 39.86 -32.22
N VAL A 19 7.79 40.43 -31.07
CA VAL A 19 8.60 39.76 -30.05
C VAL A 19 7.81 38.62 -29.38
N ILE A 20 6.54 38.84 -29.05
CA ILE A 20 5.67 37.81 -28.45
C ILE A 20 5.46 36.64 -29.42
N GLU A 21 5.18 36.91 -30.71
CA GLU A 21 5.05 35.82 -31.71
C GLU A 21 6.35 35.02 -31.87
N ARG A 22 7.50 35.69 -31.79
CA ARG A 22 8.80 35.02 -31.87
C ARG A 22 9.03 34.11 -30.65
N LEU A 23 8.77 34.61 -29.45
CA LEU A 23 8.91 33.83 -28.21
C LEU A 23 7.93 32.65 -28.16
N GLN A 24 6.70 32.81 -28.67
CA GLN A 24 5.73 31.72 -28.76
C GLN A 24 6.18 30.62 -29.72
N ARG A 25 6.82 30.97 -30.85
CA ARG A 25 7.39 29.97 -31.78
C ARG A 25 8.60 29.27 -31.18
N GLU A 26 9.47 30.00 -30.48
CA GLU A 26 10.63 29.43 -29.78
C GLU A 26 10.17 28.46 -28.67
N LEU A 27 9.16 28.83 -27.87
CA LEU A 27 8.57 27.97 -26.85
C LEU A 27 7.93 26.69 -27.44
N ALA A 28 7.20 26.81 -28.56
CA ALA A 28 6.60 25.65 -29.22
C ALA A 28 7.66 24.68 -29.76
N LEU A 29 8.77 25.20 -30.29
CA LEU A 29 9.92 24.40 -30.72
C LEU A 29 10.61 23.70 -29.54
N GLU A 30 10.80 24.39 -28.42
CA GLU A 30 11.36 23.78 -27.20
C GLU A 30 10.45 22.70 -26.62
N GLN A 31 9.13 22.93 -26.56
CA GLN A 31 8.15 21.91 -26.13
C GLN A 31 8.20 20.67 -27.03
N GLN A 32 8.29 20.85 -28.34
CA GLN A 32 8.40 19.73 -29.28
C GLN A 32 9.73 18.96 -29.10
N GLN A 33 10.83 19.67 -28.80
CA GLN A 33 12.11 19.04 -28.47
C GLN A 33 12.06 18.30 -27.13
N LEU A 34 11.36 18.84 -26.12
CA LEU A 34 11.20 18.22 -24.81
C LEU A 34 10.42 16.90 -24.92
N VAL A 35 9.29 16.90 -25.63
CA VAL A 35 8.50 15.69 -25.89
C VAL A 35 9.32 14.62 -26.63
N ARG A 36 10.14 15.04 -27.61
CA ARG A 36 11.01 14.10 -28.34
C ARG A 36 12.12 13.54 -27.44
N LYS A 37 12.73 14.36 -26.59
CA LYS A 37 13.74 13.91 -25.60
C LYS A 37 13.12 12.98 -24.56
N GLU A 38 11.90 13.27 -24.10
CA GLU A 38 11.17 12.43 -23.15
C GLU A 38 10.85 11.05 -23.76
N ALA A 39 10.43 11.00 -25.03
CA ALA A 39 10.19 9.74 -25.72
C ALA A 39 11.46 8.90 -25.88
N VAL A 40 12.60 9.54 -26.21
CA VAL A 40 13.91 8.86 -26.31
C VAL A 40 14.38 8.38 -24.93
N PHE A 41 14.19 9.19 -23.88
CA PHE A 41 14.56 8.82 -22.52
C PHE A 41 13.71 7.65 -21.98
N ARG A 42 12.40 7.65 -22.27
CA ARG A 42 11.49 6.53 -21.94
C ARG A 42 11.90 5.24 -22.66
N ALA A 43 12.26 5.32 -23.95
CA ALA A 43 12.74 4.15 -24.69
C ALA A 43 14.05 3.59 -24.09
N ALA A 44 14.98 4.48 -23.72
CA ALA A 44 16.24 4.09 -23.08
C ALA A 44 16.03 3.52 -21.66
N LEU A 45 15.05 4.02 -20.90
CA LEU A 45 14.64 3.46 -19.61
C LEU A 45 14.13 2.03 -19.76
N ILE A 46 13.23 1.79 -20.71
CA ILE A 46 12.69 0.45 -20.99
C ILE A 46 13.81 -0.52 -21.39
N GLU A 47 14.75 -0.08 -22.24
CA GLU A 47 15.90 -0.89 -22.64
C GLU A 47 16.83 -1.19 -21.45
N ARG A 48 17.09 -0.19 -20.60
CA ARG A 48 17.90 -0.35 -19.38
C ARG A 48 17.24 -1.28 -18.38
N ASP A 49 15.93 -1.18 -18.18
CA ASP A 49 15.20 -1.99 -17.20
C ASP A 49 15.06 -3.43 -17.69
N THR A 50 14.88 -3.64 -19.00
CA THR A 50 14.98 -4.97 -19.62
C THR A 50 16.38 -5.55 -19.41
N HIS A 51 17.42 -4.73 -19.56
CA HIS A 51 18.80 -5.16 -19.33
C HIS A 51 19.09 -5.49 -17.86
N ILE A 52 18.60 -4.68 -16.90
CA ILE A 52 18.72 -4.92 -15.46
C ILE A 52 17.96 -6.19 -15.07
N HIS A 53 16.75 -6.40 -15.60
CA HIS A 53 15.98 -7.61 -15.38
C HIS A 53 16.72 -8.85 -15.88
N ASN A 54 17.28 -8.80 -17.11
CA ASN A 54 18.08 -9.89 -17.67
C ASN A 54 19.37 -10.14 -16.87
N LEU A 55 20.03 -9.09 -16.39
CA LEU A 55 21.19 -9.21 -15.50
C LEU A 55 20.83 -9.86 -14.17
N ASN A 56 19.70 -9.48 -13.56
CA ASN A 56 19.23 -10.10 -12.32
C ASN A 56 18.90 -11.58 -12.50
N LEU A 57 18.29 -11.95 -13.62
CA LEU A 57 18.03 -13.36 -13.97
C LEU A 57 19.34 -14.13 -14.21
N THR A 58 20.31 -13.53 -14.88
CA THR A 58 21.65 -14.10 -15.07
C THR A 58 22.38 -14.27 -13.72
N ILE A 59 22.24 -13.30 -12.80
CA ILE A 59 22.80 -13.37 -11.44
C ILE A 59 22.13 -14.50 -10.66
N MET A 60 20.80 -14.67 -10.77
CA MET A 60 20.07 -15.77 -10.13
C MET A 60 20.51 -17.15 -10.67
N GLU A 61 20.70 -17.29 -11.99
CA GLU A 61 21.26 -18.50 -12.60
C GLU A 61 22.69 -18.80 -12.12
N LEU A 62 23.54 -17.76 -12.08
CA LEU A 62 24.89 -17.86 -11.54
C LEU A 62 24.86 -18.28 -10.08
N GLN A 63 23.97 -17.71 -9.26
CA GLN A 63 23.82 -18.04 -7.84
C GLN A 63 23.26 -19.46 -7.60
N GLY A 64 22.44 -19.97 -8.53
CA GLY A 64 21.89 -21.32 -8.51
C GLY A 64 22.85 -22.42 -9.00
N SER A 65 23.87 -22.04 -9.78
CA SER A 65 24.80 -22.97 -10.43
C SER A 65 25.65 -23.81 -9.46
N THR A 66 25.98 -25.05 -9.86
CA THR A 66 26.82 -25.97 -9.09
C THR A 66 28.22 -25.39 -8.84
N SER A 67 28.76 -24.62 -9.78
CA SER A 67 30.04 -23.91 -9.63
C SER A 67 29.97 -22.83 -8.55
N TRP A 68 28.86 -22.09 -8.42
CA TRP A 68 28.65 -21.13 -7.35
C TRP A 68 28.52 -21.80 -5.99
N LYS A 69 27.81 -22.93 -5.89
CA LYS A 69 27.70 -23.69 -4.63
C LYS A 69 29.04 -24.28 -4.18
N ILE A 70 29.85 -24.80 -5.11
CA ILE A 70 31.18 -25.36 -4.85
C ILE A 70 32.20 -24.30 -4.43
N THR A 71 32.09 -23.08 -4.94
CA THR A 71 33.01 -21.96 -4.64
C THR A 71 32.58 -21.10 -3.45
N SER A 72 31.46 -21.43 -2.80
CA SER A 72 30.95 -20.74 -1.60
C SER A 72 31.97 -20.67 -0.43
N PRO A 73 32.74 -21.72 -0.10
CA PRO A 73 33.77 -21.65 0.94
C PRO A 73 34.90 -20.68 0.57
N LEU A 74 35.34 -20.66 -0.69
CA LEU A 74 36.35 -19.74 -1.19
C LEU A 74 35.88 -18.29 -1.17
N ARG A 75 34.59 -18.03 -1.48
CA ARG A 75 34.01 -16.68 -1.39
C ARG A 75 33.87 -16.19 0.06
N LYS A 76 33.58 -17.08 1.02
CA LYS A 76 33.61 -16.75 2.45
C LYS A 76 35.03 -16.40 2.93
N ILE A 77 36.05 -17.08 2.41
CA ILE A 77 37.46 -16.78 2.69
C ILE A 77 37.86 -15.43 2.08
N VAL A 78 37.49 -15.14 0.83
CA VAL A 78 37.75 -13.83 0.19
C VAL A 78 37.00 -12.69 0.90
N ALA A 79 35.77 -12.91 1.35
CA ALA A 79 35.02 -11.95 2.15
C ALA A 79 35.62 -11.74 3.54
N ALA A 80 36.14 -12.79 4.18
CA ALA A 80 36.87 -12.70 5.45
C ALA A 80 38.21 -11.96 5.30
N ILE A 81 38.94 -12.19 4.20
CA ILE A 81 40.17 -11.46 3.87
C ILE A 81 39.87 -9.98 3.60
N ARG A 82 38.79 -9.66 2.88
CA ARG A 82 38.33 -8.27 2.67
C ARG A 82 37.93 -7.56 3.97
N ARG A 83 37.28 -8.28 4.90
CA ARG A 83 36.94 -7.76 6.24
C ARG A 83 38.16 -7.61 7.16
N ALA A 84 39.17 -8.45 7.02
CA ALA A 84 40.42 -8.34 7.76
C ALA A 84 41.32 -7.20 7.24
N SER A 85 41.21 -6.82 5.96
CA SER A 85 41.92 -5.66 5.39
C SER A 85 41.29 -4.29 5.69
N SER A 86 40.08 -4.25 6.25
CA SER A 86 39.36 -3.00 6.62
C SER A 86 39.45 -2.66 8.11
N GLY A 87 40.47 -3.17 8.81
CA GLY A 87 41.00 -2.62 10.07
C GLY A 87 40.02 -2.40 11.22
N GLU A 88 39.79 -3.45 12.02
CA GLU A 88 39.76 -3.35 13.49
C GLU A 88 40.19 -4.69 14.10
N GLN A 89 40.99 -4.62 15.17
CA GLN A 89 41.93 -5.66 15.62
C GLN A 89 41.27 -6.92 16.21
N ALA A 90 41.76 -8.11 15.80
CA ALA A 90 41.85 -9.27 16.68
C ALA A 90 42.96 -10.24 16.21
N ALA A 91 43.91 -10.52 17.11
CA ALA A 91 45.11 -11.33 16.88
C ALA A 91 44.84 -12.84 16.97
N VAL A 92 45.30 -13.63 15.99
CA VAL A 92 45.66 -15.05 16.18
C VAL A 92 46.79 -15.45 15.20
N GLN A 93 47.91 -15.93 15.74
CA GLN A 93 49.04 -16.56 15.02
C GLN A 93 48.72 -18.01 14.63
N PHE A 94 49.26 -18.52 13.51
CA PHE A 94 49.83 -19.88 13.33
C PHE A 94 50.51 -20.03 11.93
N PRO A 95 51.36 -21.06 11.67
CA PRO A 95 52.65 -20.90 11.00
C PRO A 95 52.72 -21.42 9.55
N ALA A 96 53.87 -21.15 8.93
CA ALA A 96 54.28 -21.38 7.55
C ALA A 96 54.26 -22.85 7.07
N HIS A 97 53.94 -23.06 5.78
CA HIS A 97 54.82 -23.67 4.75
C HIS A 97 54.08 -23.90 3.41
N GLY A 98 54.76 -23.66 2.28
CA GLY A 98 54.40 -24.19 0.96
C GLY A 98 54.45 -23.16 -0.18
N ALA A 99 55.44 -23.26 -1.06
CA ALA A 99 55.76 -22.30 -2.12
C ALA A 99 55.04 -22.58 -3.47
N LEU A 100 54.52 -21.50 -4.09
CA LEU A 100 54.63 -21.02 -5.50
C LEU A 100 54.26 -21.96 -6.69
N PRO A 101 53.66 -21.45 -7.80
CA PRO A 101 54.35 -20.50 -8.70
C PRO A 101 53.54 -19.34 -9.32
N GLN A 102 54.32 -18.43 -9.91
CA GLN A 102 54.05 -17.10 -10.42
C GLN A 102 53.20 -17.00 -11.71
N ALA A 103 52.45 -15.89 -11.72
CA ALA A 103 52.26 -14.90 -12.79
C ALA A 103 51.60 -15.26 -14.13
N VAL A 104 50.45 -14.61 -14.37
CA VAL A 104 50.18 -13.84 -15.59
C VAL A 104 49.43 -12.57 -15.17
N GLU A 105 50.05 -11.40 -15.34
CA GLU A 105 49.35 -10.11 -15.29
C GLU A 105 48.57 -9.90 -16.59
N PRO A 106 47.37 -9.31 -16.52
CA PRO A 106 46.87 -8.47 -17.60
C PRO A 106 46.54 -7.06 -17.10
N GLU A 107 47.29 -6.12 -17.67
CA GLU A 107 46.90 -4.79 -18.14
C GLU A 107 45.79 -4.04 -17.40
N THR A 108 46.22 -2.92 -16.83
CA THR A 108 45.45 -1.78 -16.33
C THR A 108 44.36 -1.33 -17.30
N THR A 109 43.11 -1.47 -16.88
CA THR A 109 41.99 -0.66 -17.36
C THR A 109 41.55 0.24 -16.22
N ASP A 110 41.63 1.54 -16.45
CA ASP A 110 41.28 2.60 -15.50
C ASP A 110 39.82 2.47 -15.05
N VAL A 111 39.63 1.94 -13.83
CA VAL A 111 38.37 2.06 -13.12
C VAL A 111 38.33 3.47 -12.53
N VAL A 112 37.52 4.32 -13.15
CA VAL A 112 37.10 5.60 -12.56
C VAL A 112 36.56 5.28 -11.17
N HIS A 113 37.30 5.69 -10.16
CA HIS A 113 36.87 5.65 -8.77
C HIS A 113 35.53 6.37 -8.67
N SER A 114 34.47 5.62 -8.35
CA SER A 114 33.23 6.22 -7.89
C SER A 114 33.57 7.03 -6.65
N GLU A 115 33.47 8.35 -6.78
CA GLU A 115 33.55 9.29 -5.66
C GLU A 115 32.59 8.83 -4.55
N HIS A 116 33.02 9.09 -3.32
CA HIS A 116 32.35 8.74 -2.08
C HIS A 116 30.83 8.97 -2.16
N VAL A 117 30.05 7.91 -1.93
CA VAL A 117 28.65 8.05 -1.51
C VAL A 117 28.70 8.61 -0.09
N PRO A 118 28.17 9.82 0.19
CA PRO A 118 28.18 10.37 1.53
C PRO A 118 27.30 9.53 2.47
N GLU A 119 27.71 9.45 3.72
CA GLU A 119 26.95 8.91 4.85
C GLU A 119 25.54 9.52 4.92
N HIS A 120 24.53 8.67 5.17
CA HIS A 120 23.11 8.96 5.46
C HIS A 120 22.66 10.42 5.40
N VAL A 121 22.23 10.87 4.21
CA VAL A 121 21.29 11.98 4.09
C VAL A 121 19.93 11.45 4.59
N ASP A 122 19.35 12.10 5.61
CA ASP A 122 18.02 11.78 6.09
C ASP A 122 16.97 12.17 5.04
N THR A 123 16.63 11.18 4.19
CA THR A 123 15.75 11.37 3.03
C THR A 123 14.37 11.91 3.38
N TYR A 124 13.89 11.74 4.62
CA TYR A 124 12.57 12.24 4.99
C TYR A 124 12.62 13.71 5.45
N THR A 125 13.67 14.12 6.17
CA THR A 125 13.87 15.53 6.51
C THR A 125 13.90 16.40 5.24
N GLN A 126 14.65 15.98 4.21
CA GLN A 126 14.65 16.67 2.92
C GLN A 126 13.26 16.69 2.26
N TRP A 127 12.54 15.57 2.30
CA TRP A 127 11.19 15.49 1.75
C TRP A 127 10.23 16.47 2.43
N VAL A 128 10.31 16.60 3.76
CA VAL A 128 9.53 17.56 4.55
C VAL A 128 9.86 19.00 4.17
N GLU A 129 11.15 19.33 4.07
CA GLU A 129 11.61 20.67 3.69
C GLU A 129 11.10 21.09 2.30
N GLU A 130 11.09 20.18 1.34
CA GLU A 130 10.72 20.49 -0.05
C GLU A 130 9.21 20.42 -0.32
N PHE A 131 8.45 19.56 0.37
CA PHE A 131 7.08 19.23 -0.04
C PHE A 131 6.00 19.36 1.04
N ASP A 132 6.36 19.42 2.33
CA ASP A 132 5.39 19.43 3.43
C ASP A 132 5.54 20.66 4.36
N THR A 133 6.55 21.49 4.12
CA THR A 133 6.74 22.77 4.79
C THR A 133 6.11 23.88 3.96
N ILE A 134 5.16 24.63 4.55
CA ILE A 134 4.48 25.71 3.84
C ILE A 134 5.14 27.06 4.08
N ASP A 135 5.22 27.87 3.02
CA ASP A 135 5.78 29.22 3.06
C ASP A 135 4.68 30.32 3.09
N ASP A 136 5.10 31.58 3.05
CA ASP A 136 4.16 32.71 3.07
C ASP A 136 3.29 32.79 1.80
N ILE A 137 3.77 32.30 0.67
CA ILE A 137 3.00 32.24 -0.58
C ILE A 137 1.91 31.18 -0.45
N ASP A 138 2.25 30.00 0.07
CA ASP A 138 1.28 28.94 0.34
C ASP A 138 0.17 29.42 1.28
N ARG A 139 0.53 30.11 2.37
CA ARG A 139 -0.43 30.71 3.30
C ARG A 139 -1.37 31.68 2.58
N LEU A 140 -0.83 32.57 1.75
CA LEU A 140 -1.62 33.53 0.97
C LEU A 140 -2.58 32.82 0.00
N CYS A 141 -2.13 31.78 -0.70
CA CYS A 141 -2.97 30.98 -1.57
C CYS A 141 -4.11 30.28 -0.80
N MET A 142 -3.82 29.74 0.38
CA MET A 142 -4.85 29.15 1.25
C MET A 142 -5.87 30.21 1.70
N TYR A 143 -5.45 31.42 2.08
CA TYR A 143 -6.37 32.50 2.43
C TYR A 143 -7.26 32.93 1.27
N GLU A 144 -6.70 33.02 0.06
CA GLU A 144 -7.46 33.33 -1.15
C GLU A 144 -8.50 32.24 -1.45
N GLU A 145 -8.10 30.96 -1.38
CA GLU A 145 -9.00 29.83 -1.61
C GLU A 145 -10.17 29.82 -0.61
N MET A 146 -9.88 30.00 0.68
CA MET A 146 -10.89 30.12 1.74
C MET A 146 -11.85 31.28 1.55
N GLY A 147 -11.43 32.33 0.85
CA GLY A 147 -12.28 33.46 0.46
C GLY A 147 -13.44 33.03 -0.45
N GLY A 148 -13.24 31.99 -1.26
CA GLY A 148 -14.22 31.48 -2.21
C GLY A 148 -15.11 30.33 -1.68
N TRP A 149 -14.85 29.80 -0.49
CA TRP A 149 -15.59 28.66 0.04
C TRP A 149 -17.05 29.01 0.38
N LYS A 150 -17.95 28.09 0.01
CA LYS A 150 -19.38 28.21 0.31
C LYS A 150 -19.67 28.01 1.79
N THR A 151 -18.97 27.06 2.40
CA THR A 151 -19.12 26.71 3.81
C THR A 151 -17.79 26.85 4.52
N LYS A 152 -17.82 27.39 5.73
CA LYS A 152 -16.68 27.44 6.63
C LYS A 152 -17.06 26.61 7.86
N PRO A 153 -16.92 25.27 7.81
CA PRO A 153 -17.37 24.40 8.89
C PRO A 153 -16.65 24.74 10.20
N LEU A 154 -17.39 24.81 11.31
CA LEU A 154 -16.76 24.91 12.63
C LEU A 154 -16.19 23.55 13.01
N LEU A 155 -14.88 23.48 13.19
CA LEU A 155 -14.17 22.27 13.62
C LEU A 155 -13.95 22.30 15.14
N SER A 156 -14.49 21.31 15.86
CA SER A 156 -14.29 21.15 17.31
C SER A 156 -13.17 20.16 17.59
N ILE A 157 -12.02 20.64 18.05
CA ILE A 157 -10.90 19.78 18.45
C ILE A 157 -11.21 19.22 19.85
N ILE A 158 -11.23 17.89 19.98
CA ILE A 158 -11.53 17.17 21.22
C ILE A 158 -10.21 16.73 21.85
N MET A 159 -9.87 17.31 23.00
CA MET A 159 -8.60 17.07 23.68
C MET A 159 -8.81 16.63 25.14
N PRO A 160 -8.73 15.33 25.44
CA PRO A 160 -8.69 14.85 26.82
C PRO A 160 -7.32 15.12 27.45
N VAL A 161 -7.30 15.65 28.68
CA VAL A 161 -6.07 16.04 29.38
C VAL A 161 -5.97 15.33 30.72
N TYR A 162 -4.87 14.61 30.97
CA TYR A 162 -4.53 14.09 32.29
C TYR A 162 -3.03 14.08 32.54
N ASN A 163 -2.54 15.02 33.37
CA ASN A 163 -1.14 15.13 33.74
C ASN A 163 -0.10 15.12 32.58
N PRO A 164 -0.34 15.80 31.45
CA PRO A 164 0.69 15.87 30.40
C PRO A 164 1.90 16.69 30.89
N PRO A 165 3.09 16.45 30.32
CA PRO A 165 4.19 17.40 30.42
C PRO A 165 3.74 18.79 29.95
N ILE A 166 4.00 19.83 30.75
CA ILE A 166 3.42 21.15 30.52
C ILE A 166 3.89 21.80 29.22
N ASP A 167 5.12 21.52 28.80
CA ASP A 167 5.70 22.05 27.57
C ASP A 167 5.06 21.38 26.35
N MET A 168 4.78 20.08 26.44
CA MET A 168 4.07 19.33 25.39
C MET A 168 2.62 19.80 25.23
N LEU A 169 1.90 20.00 26.34
CA LEU A 169 0.55 20.56 26.32
C LEU A 169 0.55 21.99 25.75
N ARG A 170 1.57 22.79 26.06
CA ARG A 170 1.73 24.13 25.50
C ARG A 170 1.90 24.06 23.99
N GLU A 171 2.82 23.23 23.50
CA GLU A 171 3.05 23.06 22.07
C GLU A 171 1.82 22.53 21.34
N ALA A 172 1.07 21.58 21.93
CA ALA A 172 -0.18 21.07 21.39
C ALA A 172 -1.20 22.21 21.19
N ILE A 173 -1.45 23.01 22.23
CA ILE A 173 -2.39 24.15 22.15
C ILE A 173 -1.89 25.22 21.17
N GLU A 174 -0.60 25.54 21.16
CA GLU A 174 -0.04 26.52 20.21
C GLU A 174 -0.17 26.05 18.76
N SER A 175 0.03 24.76 18.47
CA SER A 175 -0.14 24.21 17.11
C SER A 175 -1.56 24.33 16.56
N ILE A 176 -2.57 24.41 17.44
CA ILE A 176 -3.96 24.71 17.07
C ILE A 176 -4.14 26.23 16.88
N LYS A 177 -3.55 27.04 17.76
CA LYS A 177 -3.66 28.51 17.70
C LYS A 177 -3.08 29.09 16.40
N THR A 178 -2.04 28.46 15.86
CA THR A 178 -1.34 28.88 14.64
C THR A 178 -1.98 28.34 13.35
N GLN A 179 -3.10 27.61 13.42
CA GLN A 179 -3.76 27.09 12.22
C GLN A 179 -4.18 28.20 11.27
N VAL A 180 -3.89 28.02 9.98
CA VAL A 180 -4.29 28.92 8.88
C VAL A 180 -5.81 29.00 8.77
N TYR A 181 -6.49 27.87 8.95
CA TYR A 181 -7.95 27.84 9.07
C TYR A 181 -8.36 28.39 10.45
N PHE A 182 -9.24 29.39 10.48
CA PHE A 182 -9.54 30.14 11.71
C PHE A 182 -10.84 29.73 12.41
N ASN A 183 -11.76 29.01 11.73
CA ASN A 183 -13.07 28.67 12.28
C ASN A 183 -13.04 27.34 13.04
N TRP A 184 -12.36 27.35 14.16
CA TRP A 184 -12.23 26.20 15.05
C TRP A 184 -12.51 26.59 16.50
N GLU A 185 -12.75 25.57 17.31
CA GLU A 185 -12.76 25.66 18.75
C GLU A 185 -11.99 24.48 19.35
N LEU A 186 -11.29 24.73 20.44
CA LEU A 186 -10.54 23.71 21.17
C LEU A 186 -11.32 23.36 22.43
N CYS A 187 -11.85 22.14 22.48
CA CYS A 187 -12.66 21.62 23.58
C CYS A 187 -11.80 20.68 24.43
N ILE A 188 -11.38 21.18 25.60
CA ILE A 188 -10.49 20.48 26.51
C ILE A 188 -11.29 19.94 27.69
N ALA A 189 -11.06 18.68 28.04
CA ALA A 189 -11.52 18.11 29.31
C ALA A 189 -10.32 17.73 30.17
N ASP A 190 -10.06 18.52 31.21
CA ASP A 190 -9.11 18.16 32.25
C ASP A 190 -9.72 17.06 33.13
N ASP A 191 -9.18 15.85 33.01
CA ASP A 191 -9.64 14.63 33.66
C ASP A 191 -9.09 14.48 35.08
N ALA A 192 -9.23 15.55 35.85
CA ALA A 192 -8.71 15.68 37.21
C ALA A 192 -7.18 15.54 37.28
N SER A 193 -6.43 16.31 36.47
CA SER A 193 -4.98 16.39 36.57
C SER A 193 -4.54 16.75 38.00
N THR A 194 -3.58 15.99 38.51
CA THR A 194 -2.99 16.20 39.84
C THR A 194 -1.95 17.30 39.84
N ASP A 195 -1.34 17.60 38.70
CA ASP A 195 -0.45 18.74 38.56
C ASP A 195 -1.24 20.05 38.42
N HIS A 196 -1.23 20.85 39.48
CA HIS A 196 -1.82 22.18 39.53
C HIS A 196 -1.40 23.10 38.36
N ARG A 197 -0.18 22.94 37.84
CA ARG A 197 0.33 23.75 36.73
C ARG A 197 -0.47 23.54 35.45
N VAL A 198 -0.98 22.33 35.21
CA VAL A 198 -1.85 22.02 34.07
C VAL A 198 -3.13 22.85 34.16
N ARG A 199 -3.81 22.82 35.30
CA ARG A 199 -5.04 23.61 35.51
C ARG A 199 -4.80 25.11 35.34
N LEU A 200 -3.75 25.66 35.96
CA LEU A 200 -3.41 27.08 35.80
C LEU A 200 -3.17 27.46 34.34
N PHE A 201 -2.44 26.62 33.61
CA PHE A 201 -2.16 26.85 32.20
C PHE A 201 -3.45 26.83 31.37
N LEU A 202 -4.32 25.83 31.58
CA LEU A 202 -5.61 25.75 30.88
C LEU A 202 -6.52 26.96 31.19
N GLU A 203 -6.58 27.41 32.44
CA GLU A 203 -7.33 28.61 32.82
C GLU A 203 -6.78 29.88 32.16
N GLN A 204 -5.47 29.98 31.98
CA GLN A 204 -4.81 31.08 31.26
C GLN A 204 -5.11 31.01 29.76
N SER A 205 -4.99 29.82 29.16
CA SER A 205 -5.27 29.59 27.74
C SER A 205 -6.70 29.98 27.38
N ALA A 206 -7.70 29.51 28.15
CA ALA A 206 -9.11 29.84 27.96
C ALA A 206 -9.42 31.35 28.12
N LYS A 207 -8.68 32.06 28.98
CA LYS A 207 -8.80 33.52 29.12
C LYS A 207 -8.17 34.27 27.95
N SER A 208 -7.11 33.73 27.36
CA SER A 208 -6.36 34.39 26.29
C SER A 208 -6.99 34.22 24.91
N ASP A 209 -7.69 33.13 24.66
CA ASP A 209 -8.39 32.86 23.40
C ASP A 209 -9.76 32.25 23.67
N HIS A 210 -10.82 32.99 23.32
CA HIS A 210 -12.21 32.59 23.51
C HIS A 210 -12.62 31.31 22.76
N ARG A 211 -11.84 30.88 21.76
CA ARG A 211 -12.04 29.62 21.05
C ARG A 211 -11.62 28.40 21.88
N ILE A 212 -10.84 28.60 22.95
CA ILE A 212 -10.41 27.54 23.87
C ILE A 212 -11.44 27.41 24.99
N LYS A 213 -12.13 26.28 25.02
CA LYS A 213 -13.14 25.92 26.02
C LYS A 213 -12.58 24.80 26.89
N VAL A 214 -12.69 24.94 28.21
CA VAL A 214 -12.18 23.95 29.16
C VAL A 214 -13.27 23.53 30.12
N THR A 215 -13.43 22.23 30.30
CA THR A 215 -14.22 21.64 31.40
C THR A 215 -13.29 20.88 32.34
N TYR A 216 -13.58 20.93 33.63
CA TYR A 216 -12.78 20.31 34.69
C TYR A 216 -13.60 19.20 35.33
N ARG A 217 -13.14 17.96 35.20
CA ARG A 217 -13.78 16.80 35.82
C ARG A 217 -13.36 16.70 37.28
N GLU A 218 -14.29 16.28 38.14
CA GLU A 218 -14.02 16.13 39.58
C GLU A 218 -13.22 14.87 39.90
N GLN A 219 -13.28 13.86 39.02
CA GLN A 219 -12.65 12.56 39.18
C GLN A 219 -12.10 12.08 37.84
N ASN A 220 -10.94 11.43 37.87
CA ASN A 220 -10.35 10.79 36.70
C ASN A 220 -11.29 9.70 36.17
N GLY A 221 -11.75 9.90 34.95
CA GLY A 221 -12.66 9.01 34.23
C GLY A 221 -12.01 8.27 33.07
N HIS A 222 -10.70 8.42 32.90
CA HIS A 222 -9.91 8.01 31.75
C HIS A 222 -10.39 8.61 30.42
N ILE A 223 -9.65 8.29 29.36
CA ILE A 223 -9.76 8.91 28.04
C ILE A 223 -11.20 8.91 27.49
N SER A 224 -11.97 7.81 27.61
CA SER A 224 -13.33 7.76 27.08
C SER A 224 -14.29 8.76 27.74
N LYS A 225 -14.26 8.88 29.08
CA LYS A 225 -15.12 9.85 29.77
C LYS A 225 -14.61 11.28 29.59
N ALA A 226 -13.29 11.48 29.55
CA ALA A 226 -12.68 12.77 29.29
C ALA A 226 -13.07 13.29 27.89
N SER A 227 -12.90 12.47 26.85
CA SER A 227 -13.29 12.81 25.47
C SER A 227 -14.78 13.11 25.36
N ASN A 228 -15.65 12.36 26.07
CA ASN A 228 -17.08 12.67 26.11
C ASN A 228 -17.38 14.02 26.78
N SER A 229 -16.67 14.40 27.85
CA SER A 229 -16.82 15.71 28.48
C SER A 229 -16.32 16.86 27.60
N ALA A 230 -15.26 16.64 26.83
CA ALA A 230 -14.82 17.59 25.81
C ALA A 230 -15.87 17.69 24.67
N LEU A 231 -16.47 16.57 24.28
CA LEU A 231 -17.56 16.54 23.29
C LEU A 231 -18.83 17.28 23.76
N ASP A 232 -19.13 17.28 25.06
CA ASP A 232 -20.30 17.99 25.61
C ASP A 232 -20.22 19.52 25.45
N ILE A 233 -19.01 20.08 25.42
CA ILE A 233 -18.79 21.52 25.24
C ILE A 233 -18.52 21.91 23.76
N ALA A 234 -18.50 20.91 22.86
CA ALA A 234 -18.31 21.08 21.43
C ALA A 234 -19.61 21.50 20.72
N SER A 235 -19.49 22.49 19.83
CA SER A 235 -20.56 23.10 19.04
C SER A 235 -20.33 23.04 17.53
N GLY A 236 -19.18 22.53 17.08
CA GLY A 236 -18.85 22.32 15.68
C GLY A 236 -19.64 21.19 15.04
N GLU A 237 -19.77 21.27 13.72
CA GLU A 237 -20.42 20.23 12.90
C GLU A 237 -19.54 18.98 12.81
N PHE A 238 -18.23 19.16 12.84
CA PHE A 238 -17.23 18.11 12.84
C PHE A 238 -16.40 18.17 14.10
N ILE A 239 -16.05 16.99 14.60
CA ILE A 239 -15.07 16.83 15.66
C ILE A 239 -13.75 16.35 15.07
N VAL A 240 -12.65 16.83 15.65
CA VAL A 240 -11.28 16.49 15.28
C VAL A 240 -10.61 15.90 16.52
N LEU A 241 -10.08 14.68 16.43
CA LEU A 241 -9.41 14.04 17.56
C LEU A 241 -7.96 14.48 17.64
N MET A 242 -7.51 14.92 18.81
CA MET A 242 -6.12 15.31 19.03
C MET A 242 -5.70 15.03 20.47
N ASP A 243 -4.57 14.36 20.62
CA ASP A 243 -4.01 14.08 21.93
C ASP A 243 -3.28 15.31 22.50
N ASN A 244 -3.17 15.34 23.83
CA ASN A 244 -2.70 16.53 24.56
C ASN A 244 -1.18 16.74 24.50
N ASP A 245 -0.47 15.80 23.89
CA ASP A 245 0.98 15.68 23.79
C ASP A 245 1.44 15.53 22.33
N ASP A 246 0.55 15.77 21.36
CA ASP A 246 0.85 15.76 19.92
C ASP A 246 0.68 17.14 19.29
N THR A 247 1.11 17.30 18.03
CA THR A 247 1.01 18.56 17.29
C THR A 247 0.43 18.37 15.90
N LEU A 248 -0.19 19.44 15.39
CA LEU A 248 -0.67 19.51 14.02
C LEU A 248 0.20 20.50 13.22
N PRO A 249 0.48 20.23 11.94
CA PRO A 249 1.03 21.25 11.07
C PRO A 249 0.00 22.37 10.87
N GLU A 250 0.47 23.61 10.69
CA GLU A 250 -0.40 24.82 10.66
C GLU A 250 -1.44 24.84 9.52
N HIS A 251 -1.32 23.96 8.54
CA HIS A 251 -2.29 23.81 7.44
C HIS A 251 -3.27 22.62 7.62
N ALA A 252 -3.20 21.87 8.72
CA ALA A 252 -4.03 20.68 8.94
C ALA A 252 -5.54 20.98 8.84
N LEU A 253 -6.03 21.96 9.60
CA LEU A 253 -7.45 22.29 9.61
C LEU A 253 -7.94 22.90 8.30
N PHE A 254 -7.04 23.53 7.52
CA PHE A 254 -7.35 24.01 6.17
C PHE A 254 -7.71 22.84 5.25
N TRP A 255 -6.90 21.79 5.22
CA TRP A 255 -7.18 20.62 4.37
C TRP A 255 -8.43 19.86 4.79
N VAL A 256 -8.71 19.77 6.10
CA VAL A 256 -9.97 19.22 6.60
C VAL A 256 -11.16 20.03 6.08
N ALA A 257 -11.13 21.34 6.25
CA ALA A 257 -12.22 22.22 5.80
C ALA A 257 -12.37 22.25 4.26
N LYS A 258 -11.27 22.19 3.51
CA LYS A 258 -11.25 22.04 2.04
C LYS A 258 -11.92 20.73 1.63
N THR A 259 -11.58 19.64 2.31
CA THR A 259 -12.17 18.32 2.05
C THR A 259 -13.67 18.32 2.29
N ILE A 260 -14.15 18.95 3.38
CA ILE A 260 -15.59 19.11 3.65
C ILE A 260 -16.28 19.94 2.55
N ASN A 261 -15.64 20.98 2.02
CA ASN A 261 -16.21 21.75 0.91
C ASN A 261 -16.27 20.95 -0.40
N ASN A 262 -15.27 20.12 -0.68
CA ASN A 262 -15.20 19.29 -1.88
C ASN A 262 -16.10 18.05 -1.79
N HIS A 263 -16.34 17.56 -0.57
CA HIS A 263 -17.17 16.39 -0.26
C HIS A 263 -18.18 16.74 0.85
N PRO A 264 -19.27 17.47 0.52
CA PRO A 264 -20.24 17.92 1.52
C PRO A 264 -20.98 16.78 2.24
N ASP A 265 -20.89 15.54 1.78
CA ASP A 265 -21.43 14.33 2.37
C ASP A 265 -20.41 13.54 3.21
N ALA A 266 -19.13 13.97 3.23
CA ALA A 266 -18.08 13.33 4.02
C ALA A 266 -18.49 13.24 5.49
N ALA A 267 -18.41 12.04 6.06
CA ALA A 267 -18.83 11.75 7.43
C ALA A 267 -17.65 11.36 8.33
N VAL A 268 -16.63 10.75 7.75
CA VAL A 268 -15.35 10.42 8.39
C VAL A 268 -14.23 10.88 7.47
N ILE A 269 -13.24 11.57 8.02
CA ILE A 269 -12.05 12.00 7.30
C ILE A 269 -10.82 11.56 8.10
N TYR A 270 -9.79 11.07 7.41
CA TYR A 270 -8.52 10.73 8.02
C TYR A 270 -7.35 11.18 7.14
N SER A 271 -6.16 11.32 7.73
CA SER A 271 -4.97 11.81 7.04
C SER A 271 -3.78 10.87 7.18
N ASP A 272 -2.73 11.12 6.40
CA ASP A 272 -1.41 10.60 6.72
C ASP A 272 -0.90 11.21 8.03
N GLU A 273 0.04 10.52 8.67
CA GLU A 273 0.67 10.94 9.92
C GLU A 273 2.14 10.57 9.90
N ASP A 274 2.94 11.18 10.77
CA ASP A 274 4.31 10.78 11.03
C ASP A 274 4.65 10.91 12.51
N LYS A 275 5.91 10.66 12.86
CA LYS A 275 6.41 10.81 14.22
C LYS A 275 7.31 12.03 14.33
N ILE A 276 7.25 12.71 15.47
CA ILE A 276 8.13 13.84 15.80
C ILE A 276 8.84 13.58 17.13
N ASN A 277 10.16 13.81 17.17
CA ASN A 277 10.92 13.69 18.42
C ASN A 277 10.93 15.02 19.21
N GLU A 278 11.52 14.99 20.41
CA GLU A 278 11.64 16.17 21.28
C GLU A 278 12.45 17.32 20.67
N GLN A 279 13.22 17.07 19.60
CA GLN A 279 13.99 18.08 18.88
C GLN A 279 13.22 18.67 17.69
N GLY A 280 11.98 18.23 17.46
CA GLY A 280 11.15 18.64 16.32
C GLY A 280 11.51 17.96 15.00
N VAL A 281 12.39 16.94 15.02
CA VAL A 281 12.76 16.19 13.81
C VAL A 281 11.69 15.14 13.53
N ARG A 282 11.17 15.17 12.30
CA ARG A 282 10.10 14.28 11.83
C ARG A 282 10.68 12.99 11.25
N SER A 283 9.98 11.87 11.44
CA SER A 283 10.42 10.53 11.01
C SER A 283 9.25 9.55 10.86
N ALA A 284 9.50 8.39 10.26
CA ALA A 284 8.55 7.28 10.13
C ALA A 284 7.16 7.68 9.56
N PRO A 285 7.10 8.28 8.35
CA PRO A 285 5.83 8.67 7.75
C PRO A 285 4.96 7.45 7.44
N TYR A 286 3.72 7.51 7.91
CA TYR A 286 2.67 6.58 7.51
C TYR A 286 1.80 7.18 6.41
N PHE A 287 2.16 6.88 5.17
CA PHE A 287 1.42 7.19 3.96
C PHE A 287 0.36 6.11 3.73
N LYS A 288 -0.87 6.42 4.14
CA LYS A 288 -2.03 5.53 4.19
C LYS A 288 -2.66 5.37 2.81
N THR A 289 -3.39 4.27 2.63
CA THR A 289 -4.22 4.11 1.44
C THR A 289 -5.51 4.89 1.60
N ASP A 290 -6.25 5.06 0.51
CA ASP A 290 -7.68 5.36 0.60
C ASP A 290 -8.43 4.21 1.30
N TRP A 291 -9.74 4.40 1.52
CA TRP A 291 -10.51 3.52 2.38
C TRP A 291 -10.37 2.04 2.00
N ASN A 292 -9.79 1.27 2.92
CA ASN A 292 -9.52 -0.16 2.75
C ASN A 292 -10.14 -0.93 3.92
N PRO A 293 -11.37 -1.47 3.78
CA PRO A 293 -12.08 -2.07 4.91
C PRO A 293 -11.41 -3.33 5.45
N TYR A 294 -10.69 -4.08 4.61
CA TYR A 294 -9.96 -5.28 5.05
C TYR A 294 -8.70 -4.92 5.83
N LEU A 295 -7.97 -3.90 5.38
CA LEU A 295 -6.82 -3.38 6.12
C LEU A 295 -7.25 -2.69 7.41
N PHE A 296 -8.36 -1.94 7.39
CA PHE A 296 -8.94 -1.31 8.58
C PHE A 296 -9.37 -2.34 9.65
N ARG A 297 -9.87 -3.51 9.25
CA ARG A 297 -10.13 -4.62 10.19
C ARG A 297 -8.86 -5.31 10.68
N SER A 298 -7.71 -5.04 10.06
CA SER A 298 -6.41 -5.56 10.48
C SER A 298 -5.67 -4.58 11.40
N HIS A 299 -5.94 -3.27 11.30
CA HIS A 299 -5.49 -2.25 12.24
C HIS A 299 -6.23 -0.92 12.05
N ASN A 300 -6.18 -0.04 13.06
CA ASN A 300 -6.79 1.29 12.95
C ASN A 300 -6.03 2.19 11.96
N MET A 301 -6.48 2.27 10.71
CA MET A 301 -5.92 3.21 9.72
C MET A 301 -6.48 4.63 9.83
N ILE A 302 -7.59 4.84 10.53
CA ILE A 302 -8.13 6.19 10.70
C ILE A 302 -7.28 6.96 11.74
N SER A 303 -6.93 6.29 12.85
CA SER A 303 -5.96 6.74 13.86
C SER A 303 -6.05 8.25 14.09
N HIS A 304 -4.95 8.96 13.84
CA HIS A 304 -4.81 10.40 13.84
C HIS A 304 -4.42 10.88 12.43
N LEU A 305 -4.89 12.01 11.92
CA LEU A 305 -5.93 12.90 12.42
C LEU A 305 -7.33 12.36 12.07
N GLY A 306 -8.04 11.75 13.03
CA GLY A 306 -9.42 11.31 12.83
C GLY A 306 -10.42 12.46 12.96
N VAL A 307 -11.24 12.68 11.93
CA VAL A 307 -12.29 13.70 11.90
C VAL A 307 -13.64 13.06 11.61
N TYR A 308 -14.66 13.43 12.39
CA TYR A 308 -15.98 12.81 12.33
C TYR A 308 -17.07 13.86 12.34
N ARG A 309 -18.16 13.64 11.59
CA ARG A 309 -19.39 14.40 11.81
C ARG A 309 -19.86 14.19 13.24
N LYS A 310 -20.10 15.28 13.97
CA LYS A 310 -20.52 15.22 15.37
C LYS A 310 -21.84 14.45 15.53
N GLU A 311 -22.79 14.66 14.63
CA GLU A 311 -24.07 13.95 14.64
C GLU A 311 -23.90 12.43 14.51
N LEU A 312 -22.94 11.97 13.70
CA LEU A 312 -22.63 10.55 13.56
C LEU A 312 -22.07 10.00 14.89
N VAL A 313 -21.14 10.71 15.52
CA VAL A 313 -20.55 10.33 16.80
C VAL A 313 -21.62 10.24 17.90
N ASP A 314 -22.52 11.21 17.95
CA ASP A 314 -23.65 11.22 18.89
C ASP A 314 -24.57 10.01 18.63
N ARG A 315 -24.88 9.71 17.37
CA ARG A 315 -25.74 8.60 16.95
C ARG A 315 -25.18 7.22 17.31
N VAL A 316 -23.87 7.02 17.19
CA VAL A 316 -23.22 5.74 17.52
C VAL A 316 -22.94 5.56 19.01
N GLY A 317 -23.32 6.53 19.85
CA GLY A 317 -23.16 6.46 21.31
C GLY A 317 -21.81 6.94 21.85
N ARG A 318 -21.08 7.76 21.08
CA ARG A 318 -19.84 8.45 21.49
C ARG A 318 -18.72 7.49 21.93
N PHE A 319 -17.81 7.92 22.81
CA PHE A 319 -16.71 7.08 23.33
C PHE A 319 -17.20 6.16 24.45
N ARG A 320 -16.85 4.87 24.38
CA ARG A 320 -17.30 3.87 25.36
C ARG A 320 -16.27 3.61 26.45
N VAL A 321 -16.75 3.45 27.67
CA VAL A 321 -15.94 3.00 28.81
C VAL A 321 -15.60 1.52 28.64
N GLY A 322 -14.38 1.13 29.03
CA GLY A 322 -13.86 -0.23 28.85
C GLY A 322 -13.19 -0.47 27.50
N MET A 323 -13.01 0.59 26.71
CA MET A 323 -12.28 0.60 25.43
C MET A 323 -11.01 1.45 25.51
N GLU A 324 -10.57 1.84 26.71
CA GLU A 324 -9.42 2.71 26.91
C GLU A 324 -8.16 2.13 26.24
N GLY A 325 -7.42 2.97 25.51
CA GLY A 325 -6.29 2.57 24.68
C GLY A 325 -6.68 2.15 23.25
N SER A 326 -7.97 1.98 22.94
CA SER A 326 -8.49 1.73 21.58
C SER A 326 -9.87 2.34 21.37
N GLN A 327 -10.19 3.38 22.14
CA GLN A 327 -11.49 4.06 22.13
C GLN A 327 -11.78 4.75 20.79
N ASP A 328 -10.72 5.19 20.12
CA ASP A 328 -10.70 5.77 18.78
C ASP A 328 -11.00 4.71 17.72
N TYR A 329 -10.37 3.52 17.79
CA TYR A 329 -10.66 2.41 16.88
C TYR A 329 -12.08 1.88 17.06
N ASP A 330 -12.54 1.75 18.32
CA ASP A 330 -13.92 1.42 18.64
C ASP A 330 -14.92 2.42 18.05
N LEU A 331 -14.65 3.72 18.19
CA LEU A 331 -15.49 4.77 17.61
C LEU A 331 -15.49 4.68 16.09
N ALA A 332 -14.31 4.54 15.48
CA ALA A 332 -14.14 4.43 14.04
C ALA A 332 -14.94 3.25 13.47
N LEU A 333 -14.81 2.06 14.07
CA LEU A 333 -15.56 0.86 13.68
C LEU A 333 -17.07 1.10 13.70
N ARG A 334 -17.59 1.69 14.77
CA ARG A 334 -19.03 2.00 14.89
C ARG A 334 -19.50 3.08 13.93
N CYS A 335 -18.66 4.08 13.64
CA CYS A 335 -18.97 5.13 12.67
C CYS A 335 -19.10 4.58 11.25
N VAL A 336 -18.13 3.77 10.81
CA VAL A 336 -18.13 3.22 9.44
C VAL A 336 -19.25 2.20 9.20
N GLU A 337 -19.81 1.61 10.27
CA GLU A 337 -21.01 0.75 10.20
C GLU A 337 -22.29 1.51 9.79
N GLN A 338 -22.31 2.85 9.90
CA GLN A 338 -23.53 3.66 9.72
C GLN A 338 -23.52 4.52 8.45
N ILE A 339 -22.49 4.41 7.62
CA ILE A 339 -22.27 5.28 6.47
C ILE A 339 -21.80 4.48 5.26
N GLU A 340 -21.95 5.07 4.08
CA GLU A 340 -21.42 4.49 2.84
C GLU A 340 -19.91 4.73 2.73
N ALA A 341 -19.20 3.83 2.04
CA ALA A 341 -17.75 3.93 1.83
C ALA A 341 -17.33 5.26 1.16
N THR A 342 -18.18 5.84 0.32
CA THR A 342 -17.91 7.13 -0.35
C THR A 342 -17.91 8.32 0.60
N GLN A 343 -18.42 8.17 1.82
CA GLN A 343 -18.42 9.20 2.85
C GLN A 343 -17.18 9.16 3.76
N ILE A 344 -16.26 8.22 3.51
CA ILE A 344 -15.00 8.07 4.22
C ILE A 344 -13.89 8.61 3.32
N ILE A 345 -13.31 9.75 3.68
CA ILE A 345 -12.37 10.48 2.82
C ILE A 345 -10.97 10.46 3.42
N HIS A 346 -10.00 10.09 2.61
CA HIS A 346 -8.59 10.15 2.94
C HIS A 346 -7.97 11.45 2.40
N ILE A 347 -7.19 12.14 3.23
CA ILE A 347 -6.35 13.26 2.82
C ILE A 347 -4.89 12.77 2.79
N PRO A 348 -4.28 12.55 1.61
CA PRO A 348 -2.92 12.00 1.48
C PRO A 348 -1.84 13.06 1.76
N ARG A 349 -1.90 13.64 2.97
CA ARG A 349 -1.00 14.65 3.51
C ARG A 349 -0.74 14.35 4.97
N VAL A 350 0.47 14.63 5.44
CA VAL A 350 0.83 14.42 6.84
C VAL A 350 0.22 15.55 7.66
N LEU A 351 -0.92 15.30 8.29
CA LEU A 351 -1.67 16.33 9.03
C LEU A 351 -1.66 16.07 10.55
N TYR A 352 -0.82 15.16 11.01
CA TYR A 352 -0.64 14.82 12.42
C TYR A 352 0.80 14.41 12.70
N HIS A 353 1.37 14.93 13.77
CA HIS A 353 2.71 14.59 14.24
C HIS A 353 2.62 13.91 15.61
N TRP A 354 2.85 12.60 15.62
CA TRP A 354 2.80 11.78 16.82
C TRP A 354 4.11 11.87 17.59
N ARG A 355 4.08 12.44 18.80
CA ARG A 355 5.29 12.74 19.57
C ARG A 355 5.88 11.48 20.21
N MET A 356 7.17 11.29 19.99
CA MET A 356 7.97 10.22 20.57
C MET A 356 8.58 10.66 21.90
N HIS A 357 8.02 10.23 23.03
CA HIS A 357 8.59 10.50 24.37
C HIS A 357 8.39 9.34 25.35
N ALA A 358 9.08 9.41 26.50
CA ALA A 358 8.90 8.45 27.60
C ALA A 358 7.45 8.52 28.12
N GLY A 359 6.73 7.40 28.04
CA GLY A 359 5.30 7.29 28.37
C GLY A 359 4.34 7.45 27.19
N SER A 360 4.83 7.72 25.97
CA SER A 360 4.04 7.67 24.75
C SER A 360 4.02 6.26 24.17
N THR A 361 2.85 5.84 23.66
CA THR A 361 2.68 4.61 22.87
C THR A 361 3.49 4.64 21.56
N ALA A 362 3.96 5.80 21.11
CA ALA A 362 4.81 5.95 19.93
C ALA A 362 6.21 5.30 20.06
N MET A 363 6.73 5.16 21.29
CA MET A 363 8.08 4.67 21.60
C MET A 363 8.14 3.21 22.03
N SER A 364 7.01 2.60 22.41
CA SER A 364 6.99 1.30 23.08
C SER A 364 5.72 0.49 22.78
N THR A 365 5.87 -0.62 22.05
CA THR A 365 4.88 -1.71 21.95
C THR A 365 4.72 -2.48 23.27
N ASP A 366 5.59 -2.24 24.26
CA ASP A 366 5.58 -2.89 25.57
C ASP A 366 4.64 -2.21 26.60
N GLU A 367 3.92 -1.15 26.20
CA GLU A 367 2.95 -0.48 27.09
C GLU A 367 1.58 -1.16 27.05
N LYS A 368 1.48 -2.19 27.90
CA LYS A 368 0.30 -2.80 28.54
C LYS A 368 -0.71 -3.53 27.60
N PRO A 369 -0.93 -4.85 27.81
CA PRO A 369 -1.88 -5.68 27.04
C PRO A 369 -3.32 -5.17 26.92
N TYR A 370 -3.76 -4.23 27.77
CA TYR A 370 -5.15 -3.79 27.83
C TYR A 370 -5.61 -3.08 26.55
N ALA A 371 -4.77 -2.23 25.92
CA ALA A 371 -5.16 -1.48 24.73
C ALA A 371 -5.40 -2.43 23.54
N GLN A 372 -4.46 -3.34 23.29
CA GLN A 372 -4.58 -4.37 22.26
C GLN A 372 -5.79 -5.30 22.50
N ASN A 373 -6.03 -5.70 23.74
CA ASN A 373 -7.22 -6.49 24.10
C ASN A 373 -8.53 -5.69 23.89
N ALA A 374 -8.53 -4.40 24.20
CA ALA A 374 -9.67 -3.52 23.96
C ALA A 374 -9.96 -3.37 22.46
N GLY A 375 -8.92 -3.23 21.63
CA GLY A 375 -9.05 -3.19 20.17
C GLY A 375 -9.51 -4.52 19.57
N GLN A 376 -9.00 -5.67 20.05
CA GLN A 376 -9.51 -6.98 19.64
C GLN A 376 -11.00 -7.12 19.98
N LYS A 377 -11.40 -6.74 21.20
CA LYS A 377 -12.80 -6.73 21.61
C LYS A 377 -13.64 -5.79 20.75
N ALA A 378 -13.14 -4.60 20.41
CA ALA A 378 -13.84 -3.64 19.54
C ALA A 378 -14.15 -4.28 18.18
N LEU A 379 -13.15 -4.95 17.61
CA LEU A 379 -13.23 -5.63 16.33
C LEU A 379 -14.19 -6.83 16.39
N GLU A 380 -14.15 -7.67 17.42
CA GLU A 380 -15.11 -8.77 17.59
C GLU A 380 -16.56 -8.27 17.67
N GLU A 381 -16.79 -7.20 18.43
CA GLU A 381 -18.12 -6.59 18.51
C GLU A 381 -18.54 -5.96 17.17
N HIS A 382 -17.61 -5.40 16.40
CA HIS A 382 -17.85 -4.90 15.04
C HIS A 382 -18.25 -6.02 14.08
N LEU A 383 -17.54 -7.15 14.07
CA LEU A 383 -17.88 -8.31 13.24
C LEU A 383 -19.32 -8.77 13.53
N LYS A 384 -19.68 -8.86 14.81
CA LYS A 384 -21.03 -9.23 15.24
C LYS A 384 -22.09 -8.23 14.78
N ARG A 385 -21.87 -6.92 14.94
CA ARG A 385 -22.83 -5.87 14.52
C ARG A 385 -23.00 -5.81 13.01
N SER A 386 -21.92 -6.09 12.27
CA SER A 386 -21.90 -6.09 10.79
C SER A 386 -22.40 -7.40 10.19
N GLY A 387 -22.79 -8.39 10.99
CA GLY A 387 -23.24 -9.70 10.51
C GLY A 387 -22.13 -10.53 9.86
N ILE A 388 -20.86 -10.24 10.13
CA ILE A 388 -19.71 -10.98 9.61
C ILE A 388 -19.46 -12.15 10.55
N ALA A 389 -19.61 -13.38 10.04
CA ALA A 389 -19.30 -14.59 10.78
C ALA A 389 -17.78 -14.78 10.84
N GLY A 390 -17.22 -14.62 12.03
CA GLY A 390 -15.79 -14.75 12.26
C GLY A 390 -15.36 -14.32 13.65
N ARG A 391 -14.05 -14.37 13.89
CA ARG A 391 -13.41 -13.94 15.15
C ARG A 391 -12.15 -13.13 14.87
N ALA A 392 -11.80 -12.24 15.79
CA ALA A 392 -10.54 -11.52 15.74
C ALA A 392 -9.45 -12.27 16.51
N GLU A 393 -8.22 -12.21 16.02
CA GLU A 393 -7.00 -12.66 16.67
C GLU A 393 -6.05 -11.47 16.79
N LEU A 394 -5.48 -11.25 17.97
CA LEU A 394 -4.36 -10.33 18.17
C LEU A 394 -3.05 -11.03 17.78
N LEU A 395 -2.32 -10.41 16.85
CA LEU A 395 -1.03 -10.87 16.37
C LEU A 395 0.10 -10.39 17.31
N ASP A 396 1.24 -11.07 17.26
CA ASP A 396 2.41 -10.83 18.11
C ASP A 396 3.07 -9.45 17.90
N PHE A 397 2.80 -8.79 16.77
CA PHE A 397 3.24 -7.42 16.47
C PHE A 397 2.15 -6.35 16.66
N GLY A 398 1.09 -6.65 17.41
CA GLY A 398 0.10 -5.66 17.86
C GLY A 398 -0.99 -5.29 16.84
N MET A 399 -1.12 -6.06 15.77
CA MET A 399 -2.18 -5.92 14.76
C MET A 399 -3.19 -7.07 14.87
N TYR A 400 -4.25 -7.04 14.07
CA TYR A 400 -5.33 -8.01 14.13
C TYR A 400 -5.42 -8.86 12.86
N ARG A 401 -5.85 -10.11 13.03
CA ARG A 401 -6.35 -10.97 11.95
C ARG A 401 -7.81 -11.28 12.18
N VAL A 402 -8.63 -11.12 11.15
CA VAL A 402 -9.99 -11.65 11.13
C VAL A 402 -9.95 -13.06 10.55
N HIS A 403 -10.44 -14.03 11.31
CA HIS A 403 -10.74 -15.38 10.82
C HIS A 403 -12.19 -15.42 10.39
N TYR A 404 -12.44 -15.55 9.08
CA TYR A 404 -13.78 -15.65 8.54
C TYR A 404 -14.25 -17.12 8.58
N ASP A 405 -15.49 -17.33 9.03
CA ASP A 405 -16.04 -18.68 9.14
C ASP A 405 -16.45 -19.22 7.76
N LEU A 406 -16.17 -20.49 7.53
CA LEU A 406 -16.69 -21.22 6.38
C LEU A 406 -18.10 -21.75 6.67
N PRO A 407 -19.00 -21.80 5.66
CA PRO A 407 -20.29 -22.44 5.80
C PRO A 407 -20.14 -23.95 6.05
N ALA A 408 -21.16 -24.54 6.69
CA ALA A 408 -21.20 -25.99 6.95
C ALA A 408 -21.13 -26.81 5.65
N VAL A 409 -21.84 -26.36 4.61
CA VAL A 409 -21.72 -26.88 3.25
C VAL A 409 -20.72 -26.01 2.51
N LYS A 410 -19.52 -26.54 2.32
CA LYS A 410 -18.43 -25.88 1.62
C LYS A 410 -18.71 -25.87 0.10
N PRO A 411 -18.70 -24.72 -0.59
CA PRO A 411 -18.93 -24.66 -2.04
C PRO A 411 -17.86 -25.42 -2.82
N LEU A 412 -18.19 -25.88 -4.02
CA LEU A 412 -17.20 -26.52 -4.88
C LEU A 412 -16.27 -25.44 -5.50
N VAL A 413 -14.97 -25.69 -5.48
CA VAL A 413 -13.96 -24.87 -6.18
C VAL A 413 -13.43 -25.64 -7.39
N SER A 414 -13.49 -25.04 -8.58
CA SER A 414 -12.84 -25.60 -9.78
C SER A 414 -11.47 -24.94 -9.98
N LEU A 415 -10.39 -25.70 -9.77
CA LEU A 415 -9.01 -25.26 -9.94
C LEU A 415 -8.58 -25.50 -11.40
N ILE A 416 -8.46 -24.43 -12.18
CA ILE A 416 -8.10 -24.47 -13.60
C ILE A 416 -6.59 -24.27 -13.74
N ILE A 417 -5.93 -25.23 -14.39
CA ILE A 417 -4.48 -25.28 -14.55
C ILE A 417 -4.15 -25.44 -16.04
N PRO A 418 -3.85 -24.36 -16.77
CA PRO A 418 -3.33 -24.46 -18.13
C PRO A 418 -1.88 -24.92 -18.15
N THR A 419 -1.54 -25.79 -19.10
CA THR A 419 -0.18 -26.27 -19.26
C THR A 419 0.13 -26.68 -20.69
N ARG A 420 1.42 -26.75 -21.01
CA ARG A 420 1.96 -27.44 -22.19
C ARG A 420 3.26 -28.10 -21.77
N ASN A 421 3.37 -29.41 -21.97
CA ASN A 421 4.50 -30.23 -21.54
C ASN A 421 4.74 -30.08 -20.02
N ALA A 422 6.01 -30.00 -19.59
CA ALA A 422 6.42 -29.70 -18.22
C ALA A 422 5.94 -30.69 -17.15
N TYR A 423 5.93 -31.99 -17.46
CA TYR A 423 5.59 -33.09 -16.56
C TYR A 423 6.02 -32.87 -15.09
N ALA A 424 7.28 -32.51 -14.84
CA ALA A 424 7.80 -32.37 -13.48
C ALA A 424 7.07 -31.29 -12.66
N LEU A 425 6.81 -30.14 -13.28
CA LEU A 425 6.09 -29.02 -12.64
C LEU A 425 4.62 -29.38 -12.44
N VAL A 426 3.96 -29.90 -13.49
CA VAL A 426 2.54 -30.29 -13.40
C VAL A 426 2.33 -31.37 -12.35
N LYS A 427 3.25 -32.34 -12.28
CA LYS A 427 3.22 -33.38 -11.24
C LYS A 427 3.36 -32.79 -9.85
N GLN A 428 4.34 -31.93 -9.62
CA GLN A 428 4.54 -31.26 -8.34
C GLN A 428 3.32 -30.43 -7.93
N CYS A 429 2.78 -29.64 -8.86
CA CYS A 429 1.59 -28.83 -8.67
C CYS A 429 0.39 -29.69 -8.23
N ILE A 430 -0.01 -30.66 -9.06
CA ILE A 430 -1.20 -31.48 -8.80
C ILE A 430 -1.03 -32.34 -7.55
N GLU A 431 0.13 -32.97 -7.35
CA GLU A 431 0.38 -33.76 -6.15
C GLU A 431 0.39 -32.89 -4.90
N SER A 432 0.97 -31.68 -4.95
CA SER A 432 0.95 -30.77 -3.80
C SER A 432 -0.47 -30.34 -3.44
N ILE A 433 -1.30 -30.01 -4.43
CA ILE A 433 -2.72 -29.68 -4.22
C ILE A 433 -3.44 -30.88 -3.59
N ARG A 434 -3.31 -32.07 -4.18
CA ARG A 434 -4.06 -33.26 -3.73
C ARG A 434 -3.63 -33.80 -2.38
N HIS A 435 -2.35 -33.66 -2.03
CA HIS A 435 -1.81 -34.23 -0.79
C HIS A 435 -1.73 -33.24 0.37
N LYS A 436 -1.64 -31.93 0.10
CA LYS A 436 -1.48 -30.92 1.15
C LYS A 436 -2.76 -30.12 1.43
N THR A 437 -3.67 -29.96 0.47
CA THR A 437 -4.88 -29.12 0.67
C THR A 437 -5.88 -29.78 1.62
N LEU A 438 -6.32 -29.06 2.66
CA LEU A 438 -7.33 -29.53 3.61
C LEU A 438 -8.76 -29.28 3.16
N TYR A 439 -8.99 -28.23 2.38
CA TYR A 439 -10.31 -27.93 1.84
C TYR A 439 -10.84 -29.14 1.04
N PRO A 440 -12.01 -29.69 1.39
CA PRO A 440 -12.40 -31.00 0.90
C PRO A 440 -13.15 -30.98 -0.45
N ASN A 441 -13.71 -29.82 -0.85
CA ASN A 441 -14.64 -29.74 -1.96
C ASN A 441 -14.04 -28.97 -3.15
N TYR A 442 -13.11 -29.59 -3.86
CA TYR A 442 -12.53 -29.03 -5.08
C TYR A 442 -12.44 -30.07 -6.19
N GLU A 443 -12.39 -29.59 -7.42
CA GLU A 443 -12.01 -30.36 -8.61
C GLU A 443 -10.84 -29.67 -9.31
N ILE A 444 -10.07 -30.43 -10.09
CA ILE A 444 -8.96 -29.92 -10.90
C ILE A 444 -9.34 -30.05 -12.37
N ILE A 445 -9.18 -28.98 -13.13
CA ILE A 445 -9.34 -28.94 -14.58
C ILE A 445 -7.98 -28.60 -15.19
N LEU A 446 -7.28 -29.63 -15.67
CA LEU A 446 -6.01 -29.48 -16.37
C LEU A 446 -6.29 -29.20 -17.85
N VAL A 447 -5.81 -28.07 -18.36
CA VAL A 447 -5.94 -27.70 -19.78
C VAL A 447 -4.61 -27.97 -20.48
N ASP A 448 -4.56 -29.06 -21.24
CA ASP A 448 -3.43 -29.45 -22.09
C ASP A 448 -3.46 -28.64 -23.40
N ASN A 449 -2.59 -27.62 -23.50
CA ASN A 449 -2.45 -26.79 -24.69
C ASN A 449 -1.49 -27.42 -25.72
N GLY A 450 -1.87 -28.60 -26.23
CA GLY A 450 -1.14 -29.28 -27.29
C GLY A 450 0.24 -29.81 -26.87
N SER A 451 0.32 -30.48 -25.72
CA SER A 451 1.54 -31.18 -25.31
C SER A 451 1.92 -32.26 -26.32
N ASP A 452 3.23 -32.41 -26.53
CA ASP A 452 3.84 -33.29 -27.52
C ASP A 452 4.95 -34.19 -26.93
N ASP A 453 5.36 -33.97 -25.68
CA ASP A 453 6.30 -34.85 -25.02
C ASP A 453 5.61 -36.12 -24.44
N PRO A 454 6.17 -37.33 -24.66
CA PRO A 454 5.52 -38.57 -24.22
C PRO A 454 5.28 -38.67 -22.72
N GLN A 455 6.11 -38.03 -21.90
CA GLN A 455 6.05 -38.14 -20.46
C GLN A 455 4.84 -37.37 -19.90
N SER A 456 4.63 -36.14 -20.37
CA SER A 456 3.46 -35.34 -20.03
C SER A 456 2.17 -36.00 -20.53
N LEU A 457 2.15 -36.48 -21.78
CA LEU A 457 0.98 -37.17 -22.34
C LEU A 457 0.57 -38.41 -21.53
N GLN A 458 1.53 -39.25 -21.16
CA GLN A 458 1.27 -40.43 -20.33
C GLN A 458 0.74 -40.04 -18.94
N TYR A 459 1.30 -39.00 -18.34
CA TYR A 459 0.86 -38.50 -17.05
C TYR A 459 -0.54 -37.90 -17.10
N PHE A 460 -0.86 -37.12 -18.13
CA PHE A 460 -2.17 -36.49 -18.30
C PHE A 460 -3.26 -37.54 -18.57
N GLU A 461 -2.95 -38.59 -19.32
CA GLU A 461 -3.85 -39.74 -19.47
C GLU A 461 -4.12 -40.42 -18.12
N MET A 462 -3.08 -40.61 -17.30
CA MET A 462 -3.24 -41.15 -15.95
C MET A 462 -4.12 -40.23 -15.07
N LEU A 463 -3.89 -38.92 -15.12
CA LEU A 463 -4.66 -37.93 -14.37
C LEU A 463 -6.14 -37.93 -14.76
N SER A 464 -6.47 -38.10 -16.05
CA SER A 464 -7.85 -38.15 -16.55
C SER A 464 -8.69 -39.29 -15.95
N ARG A 465 -8.04 -40.30 -15.36
CA ARG A 465 -8.69 -41.45 -14.69
C ARG A 465 -8.86 -41.24 -13.19
N LEU A 466 -8.34 -40.15 -12.62
CA LEU A 466 -8.46 -39.83 -11.20
C LEU A 466 -9.80 -39.14 -10.93
N SER A 467 -10.47 -39.54 -9.85
CA SER A 467 -11.67 -38.84 -9.38
C SER A 467 -11.34 -37.40 -9.02
N GLY A 468 -12.20 -36.46 -9.46
CA GLY A 468 -12.03 -35.03 -9.21
C GLY A 468 -10.99 -34.35 -10.10
N VAL A 469 -10.48 -35.02 -11.14
CA VAL A 469 -9.57 -34.42 -12.13
C VAL A 469 -10.17 -34.59 -13.53
N THR A 470 -10.30 -33.48 -14.25
CA THR A 470 -10.69 -33.44 -15.65
C THR A 470 -9.51 -32.93 -16.46
N VAL A 471 -9.21 -33.59 -17.58
CA VAL A 471 -8.18 -33.14 -18.53
C VAL A 471 -8.86 -32.74 -19.83
N ILE A 472 -8.66 -31.50 -20.25
CA ILE A 472 -9.19 -30.92 -21.49
C ILE A 472 -8.02 -30.66 -22.42
N ARG A 473 -8.14 -31.05 -23.69
CA ARG A 473 -7.12 -30.76 -24.71
C ARG A 473 -7.56 -29.59 -25.59
N ASP A 474 -6.68 -28.63 -25.78
CA ASP A 474 -6.83 -27.49 -26.70
C ASP A 474 -5.56 -27.36 -27.55
N ASP A 475 -5.60 -27.81 -28.80
CA ASP A 475 -4.46 -27.75 -29.73
C ASP A 475 -4.30 -26.36 -30.42
N GLY A 476 -5.00 -25.32 -29.95
CA GLY A 476 -4.91 -23.96 -30.47
C GLY A 476 -3.62 -23.22 -30.08
N ASP A 477 -3.42 -22.04 -30.68
CA ASP A 477 -2.30 -21.15 -30.33
C ASP A 477 -2.35 -20.75 -28.85
N PHE A 478 -1.19 -20.67 -28.20
CA PHE A 478 -1.13 -20.33 -26.78
C PHE A 478 -1.73 -18.94 -26.51
N ASN A 479 -2.80 -18.96 -25.71
CA ASN A 479 -3.50 -17.79 -25.23
C ASN A 479 -4.03 -18.11 -23.84
N TYR A 480 -3.31 -17.69 -22.80
CA TYR A 480 -3.62 -17.99 -21.41
C TYR A 480 -5.05 -17.60 -21.04
N SER A 481 -5.46 -16.41 -21.49
CA SER A 481 -6.82 -15.90 -21.28
C SER A 481 -7.89 -16.77 -21.94
N ALA A 482 -7.68 -17.21 -23.19
CA ALA A 482 -8.64 -18.08 -23.88
C ALA A 482 -8.74 -19.47 -23.23
N LEU A 483 -7.60 -20.07 -22.88
CA LEU A 483 -7.55 -21.39 -22.26
C LEU A 483 -8.33 -21.42 -20.94
N ASN A 484 -8.10 -20.41 -20.08
CA ASN A 484 -8.83 -20.28 -18.82
C ASN A 484 -10.32 -20.01 -19.04
N ASN A 485 -10.69 -19.07 -19.92
CA ASN A 485 -12.10 -18.76 -20.21
C ASN A 485 -12.86 -20.00 -20.70
N ASN A 486 -12.28 -20.76 -21.63
CA ASN A 486 -12.89 -21.98 -22.15
C ASN A 486 -13.06 -23.03 -21.05
N ALA A 487 -12.06 -23.19 -20.17
CA ALA A 487 -12.12 -24.14 -19.06
C ALA A 487 -13.16 -23.77 -17.99
N VAL A 488 -13.44 -22.47 -17.78
CA VAL A 488 -14.49 -22.01 -16.86
C VAL A 488 -15.88 -22.49 -17.31
N GLU A 489 -16.12 -22.68 -18.61
CA GLU A 489 -17.38 -23.24 -19.11
C GLU A 489 -17.56 -24.71 -18.71
N HIS A 490 -16.47 -25.44 -18.49
CA HIS A 490 -16.46 -26.82 -18.01
C HIS A 490 -16.42 -26.95 -16.49
N ALA A 491 -16.21 -25.85 -15.76
CA ALA A 491 -16.13 -25.83 -14.30
C ALA A 491 -17.50 -26.03 -13.64
N ASN A 492 -17.59 -26.97 -12.70
CA ASN A 492 -18.79 -27.23 -11.91
C ASN A 492 -18.86 -26.38 -10.63
N GLY A 493 -17.74 -25.76 -10.24
CA GLY A 493 -17.59 -25.00 -9.01
C GLY A 493 -18.35 -23.68 -9.03
N GLU A 494 -18.85 -23.30 -7.85
CA GLU A 494 -19.37 -21.95 -7.58
C GLU A 494 -18.22 -20.93 -7.54
N LEU A 495 -17.02 -21.41 -7.22
CA LEU A 495 -15.77 -20.65 -7.20
C LEU A 495 -14.82 -21.20 -8.27
N ILE A 496 -14.11 -20.28 -8.93
CA ILE A 496 -13.07 -20.57 -9.90
C ILE A 496 -11.72 -20.23 -9.26
N GLY A 497 -10.79 -21.18 -9.30
CA GLY A 497 -9.37 -20.95 -9.03
C GLY A 497 -8.59 -20.88 -10.33
N LEU A 498 -7.97 -19.74 -10.64
CA LEU A 498 -6.96 -19.65 -11.70
C LEU A 498 -5.59 -19.95 -11.09
N ILE A 499 -4.93 -20.98 -11.61
CA ILE A 499 -3.79 -21.61 -10.98
C ILE A 499 -2.73 -21.90 -12.04
N ASN A 500 -1.51 -21.41 -11.86
CA ASN A 500 -0.41 -21.75 -12.78
C ASN A 500 0.05 -23.20 -12.55
N ASN A 501 0.71 -23.82 -13.55
CA ASN A 501 1.12 -25.22 -13.44
C ASN A 501 2.39 -25.46 -12.61
N ASP A 502 2.98 -24.42 -12.05
CA ASP A 502 4.27 -24.40 -11.34
C ASP A 502 4.15 -23.82 -9.92
N ILE A 503 2.94 -23.79 -9.34
CA ILE A 503 2.78 -23.53 -7.91
C ILE A 503 2.96 -24.81 -7.08
N GLU A 504 3.34 -24.61 -5.83
CA GLU A 504 3.42 -25.67 -4.83
C GLU A 504 2.79 -25.21 -3.52
N VAL A 505 1.83 -25.98 -2.99
CA VAL A 505 1.18 -25.66 -1.71
C VAL A 505 2.18 -25.69 -0.55
N ILE A 506 2.18 -24.64 0.27
CA ILE A 506 2.92 -24.57 1.55
C ILE A 506 1.95 -24.77 2.71
N SER A 507 0.94 -23.89 2.81
CA SER A 507 -0.04 -23.93 3.90
C SER A 507 -1.22 -24.84 3.55
N PRO A 508 -1.51 -25.89 4.32
CA PRO A 508 -2.60 -26.82 4.03
C PRO A 508 -3.99 -26.17 3.95
N GLU A 509 -4.22 -25.10 4.72
CA GLU A 509 -5.47 -24.34 4.82
C GLU A 509 -5.60 -23.23 3.75
N TRP A 510 -4.69 -23.14 2.77
CA TRP A 510 -4.66 -22.04 1.80
C TRP A 510 -6.02 -21.82 1.11
N LEU A 511 -6.69 -22.90 0.71
CA LEU A 511 -7.97 -22.82 0.01
C LEU A 511 -9.13 -22.52 0.97
N ASP A 512 -9.08 -22.99 2.23
CA ASP A 512 -10.04 -22.61 3.27
C ASP A 512 -10.03 -21.08 3.50
N GLU A 513 -8.84 -20.49 3.61
CA GLU A 513 -8.65 -19.05 3.76
C GLU A 513 -9.20 -18.30 2.54
N MET A 514 -8.78 -18.68 1.33
CA MET A 514 -9.21 -17.99 0.11
C MET A 514 -10.71 -18.10 -0.12
N VAL A 515 -11.33 -19.26 0.17
CA VAL A 515 -12.78 -19.44 0.05
C VAL A 515 -13.52 -18.61 1.10
N SER A 516 -13.06 -18.56 2.35
CA SER A 516 -13.74 -17.79 3.40
C SER A 516 -13.80 -16.29 3.06
N LEU A 517 -12.75 -15.77 2.42
CA LEU A 517 -12.70 -14.41 1.88
C LEU A 517 -13.56 -14.25 0.63
N ALA A 518 -13.51 -15.20 -0.31
CA ALA A 518 -14.33 -15.16 -1.53
C ALA A 518 -15.83 -15.13 -1.21
N LEU A 519 -16.25 -15.72 -0.08
CA LEU A 519 -17.64 -15.73 0.35
C LEU A 519 -18.12 -14.43 1.00
N GLN A 520 -17.22 -13.48 1.31
CA GLN A 520 -17.61 -12.21 1.90
C GLN A 520 -18.48 -11.38 0.93
N PRO A 521 -19.32 -10.48 1.47
CA PRO A 521 -20.08 -9.53 0.66
C PRO A 521 -19.13 -8.71 -0.24
N ASN A 522 -19.51 -8.52 -1.50
CA ASN A 522 -18.76 -7.77 -2.51
C ASN A 522 -17.31 -8.23 -2.73
N ALA A 523 -16.93 -9.45 -2.30
CA ALA A 523 -15.62 -10.01 -2.60
C ALA A 523 -15.42 -10.23 -4.11
N GLY A 524 -14.31 -9.71 -4.62
CA GLY A 524 -13.84 -9.86 -5.99
C GLY A 524 -12.83 -11.01 -6.12
N ALA A 525 -11.69 -10.73 -6.75
CA ALA A 525 -10.60 -11.69 -6.83
C ALA A 525 -9.82 -11.78 -5.51
N ILE A 526 -9.54 -13.01 -5.07
CA ILE A 526 -8.76 -13.30 -3.86
C ILE A 526 -7.38 -13.81 -4.27
N GLY A 527 -6.33 -13.11 -3.86
CA GLY A 527 -4.93 -13.48 -4.14
C GLY A 527 -4.23 -14.13 -2.95
N ALA A 528 -3.46 -15.17 -3.24
CA ALA A 528 -2.59 -15.85 -2.26
C ALA A 528 -1.27 -15.09 -2.05
N ARG A 529 -0.54 -15.39 -0.97
CA ARG A 529 0.87 -15.01 -0.82
C ARG A 529 1.75 -16.01 -1.54
N LEU A 530 2.50 -15.52 -2.52
CA LEU A 530 3.43 -16.36 -3.29
C LEU A 530 4.87 -16.06 -2.91
N TRP A 531 5.63 -17.14 -2.72
CA TRP A 531 7.05 -17.10 -2.40
C TRP A 531 7.89 -17.58 -3.58
N TYR A 532 9.04 -16.95 -3.76
CA TYR A 532 10.14 -17.56 -4.49
C TYR A 532 10.68 -18.78 -3.72
N PRO A 533 11.28 -19.76 -4.41
CA PRO A 533 11.91 -20.92 -3.75
C PRO A 533 13.02 -20.56 -2.75
N ASP A 534 13.52 -19.32 -2.78
CA ASP A 534 14.53 -18.82 -1.84
C ASP A 534 13.97 -17.95 -0.70
N GLU A 535 12.68 -18.15 -0.38
CA GLU A 535 12.00 -17.56 0.78
C GLU A 535 11.89 -16.03 0.76
N ARG A 536 11.95 -15.44 -0.43
CA ARG A 536 11.59 -14.03 -0.64
C ARG A 536 10.19 -13.90 -1.22
N LEU A 537 9.48 -12.86 -0.80
CA LEU A 537 8.11 -12.60 -1.24
C LEU A 537 8.10 -12.28 -2.74
N GLN A 538 7.24 -12.96 -3.48
CA GLN A 538 7.02 -12.72 -4.90
C GLN A 538 5.72 -11.96 -5.15
N HIS A 539 4.67 -12.26 -4.38
CA HIS A 539 3.36 -11.62 -4.55
C HIS A 539 2.74 -11.21 -3.21
N GLY A 540 2.79 -9.90 -2.93
CA GLY A 540 2.09 -9.21 -1.84
C GLY A 540 0.81 -8.49 -2.28
N GLY A 541 0.19 -8.90 -3.39
CA GLY A 541 -0.80 -8.11 -4.14
C GLY A 541 -0.15 -7.30 -5.27
N VAL A 542 -0.97 -6.66 -6.10
CA VAL A 542 -0.51 -5.82 -7.23
C VAL A 542 -0.95 -4.36 -7.04
N ILE A 543 0.01 -3.45 -7.17
CA ILE A 543 -0.18 -1.99 -7.19
C ILE A 543 0.01 -1.44 -8.60
N MET A 544 -0.75 -0.41 -8.96
CA MET A 544 -0.70 0.22 -10.28
C MET A 544 0.30 1.39 -10.29
N GLY A 545 1.02 1.59 -11.41
CA GLY A 545 1.93 2.74 -11.55
C GLY A 545 2.53 2.94 -12.95
N PRO A 546 3.01 4.14 -13.33
CA PRO A 546 3.43 4.51 -14.68
C PRO A 546 4.67 3.81 -15.22
N LEU A 547 5.61 3.41 -14.35
CA LEU A 547 6.85 2.73 -14.77
C LEU A 547 6.67 1.21 -14.92
N THR A 548 5.79 0.59 -14.13
CA THR A 548 5.54 -0.87 -14.18
C THR A 548 4.21 -1.25 -14.80
N LEU A 549 3.30 -0.30 -15.03
CA LEU A 549 1.84 -0.48 -15.20
C LEU A 549 1.17 -1.15 -13.99
N ALA A 550 1.76 -2.24 -13.53
CA ALA A 550 1.38 -3.06 -12.41
C ALA A 550 2.65 -3.70 -11.82
N GLY A 551 2.86 -3.60 -10.51
CA GLY A 551 4.00 -4.18 -9.80
C GLY A 551 3.56 -4.99 -8.58
N HIS A 552 4.36 -5.97 -8.19
CA HIS A 552 4.05 -6.81 -7.03
C HIS A 552 4.46 -6.09 -5.74
N ALA A 553 3.52 -5.80 -4.85
CA ALA A 553 3.81 -5.13 -3.60
C ALA A 553 4.79 -5.95 -2.74
N HIS A 554 5.79 -5.27 -2.16
CA HIS A 554 6.81 -5.86 -1.27
C HIS A 554 7.63 -6.99 -1.93
N LYS A 555 7.78 -6.98 -3.25
CA LYS A 555 8.60 -7.96 -3.95
C LYS A 555 10.01 -8.01 -3.35
N MET A 556 10.56 -9.22 -3.25
CA MET A 556 11.87 -9.51 -2.66
C MET A 556 11.97 -9.33 -1.14
N LEU A 557 10.87 -9.00 -0.45
CA LEU A 557 10.88 -8.92 1.02
C LEU A 557 11.22 -10.30 1.62
N PRO A 558 12.23 -10.41 2.50
CA PRO A 558 12.56 -11.69 3.14
C PRO A 558 11.43 -12.21 4.03
N ARG A 559 11.24 -13.53 4.06
CA ARG A 559 10.26 -14.17 4.95
C ARG A 559 10.48 -13.78 6.42
N GLY A 560 9.37 -13.54 7.12
CA GLY A 560 9.36 -13.09 8.52
C GLY A 560 9.36 -11.57 8.70
N HIS A 561 9.63 -10.79 7.66
CA HIS A 561 9.46 -9.34 7.70
C HIS A 561 8.00 -8.96 7.41
N HIS A 562 7.48 -7.97 8.13
CA HIS A 562 6.09 -7.54 7.98
C HIS A 562 5.87 -6.46 6.91
N GLY A 563 6.96 -5.91 6.34
CA GLY A 563 6.90 -4.89 5.30
C GLY A 563 6.36 -3.54 5.78
N TYR A 564 5.99 -2.69 4.83
CA TYR A 564 5.51 -1.32 5.09
C TYR A 564 4.29 -1.32 6.01
N PHE A 565 4.45 -0.81 7.24
CA PHE A 565 3.41 -0.77 8.30
C PHE A 565 2.69 -2.10 8.50
N GLY A 566 3.42 -3.22 8.38
CA GLY A 566 2.88 -4.56 8.58
C GLY A 566 2.06 -5.10 7.41
N ARG A 567 1.88 -4.34 6.32
CA ARG A 567 1.00 -4.72 5.20
C ARG A 567 1.37 -6.06 4.54
N ALA A 568 2.62 -6.52 4.56
CA ALA A 568 2.97 -7.83 4.02
C ALA A 568 2.51 -9.01 4.92
N SER A 569 1.90 -8.71 6.07
CA SER A 569 1.36 -9.67 7.04
C SER A 569 -0.11 -9.44 7.38
N LEU A 570 -0.80 -8.51 6.70
CA LEU A 570 -2.21 -8.18 6.98
C LEU A 570 -3.11 -8.39 5.76
N ILE A 571 -4.34 -8.83 6.00
CA ILE A 571 -5.37 -8.97 4.96
C ILE A 571 -5.74 -7.56 4.49
N GLN A 572 -5.77 -7.33 3.18
CA GLN A 572 -6.05 -6.01 2.65
C GLN A 572 -6.72 -6.06 1.27
N GLY A 573 -7.48 -5.01 0.96
CA GLY A 573 -7.89 -4.72 -0.41
C GLY A 573 -6.69 -4.31 -1.27
N MET A 574 -6.68 -4.73 -2.53
CA MET A 574 -5.66 -4.41 -3.52
C MET A 574 -6.31 -4.08 -4.87
N SER A 575 -5.62 -3.33 -5.73
CA SER A 575 -6.14 -3.04 -7.08
C SER A 575 -6.22 -4.29 -7.93
N ALA A 576 -5.20 -5.14 -7.84
CA ALA A 576 -5.19 -6.45 -8.48
C ALA A 576 -4.42 -7.51 -7.67
N VAL A 577 -4.63 -8.76 -8.05
CA VAL A 577 -3.90 -9.94 -7.57
C VAL A 577 -3.54 -10.81 -8.78
N THR A 578 -2.51 -11.64 -8.67
CA THR A 578 -2.03 -12.42 -9.82
C THR A 578 -2.79 -13.71 -10.04
N ALA A 579 -3.02 -14.09 -11.30
CA ALA A 579 -3.62 -15.38 -11.66
C ALA A 579 -2.66 -16.59 -11.52
N ALA A 580 -1.45 -16.41 -10.99
CA ALA A 580 -0.64 -17.55 -10.57
C ALA A 580 -1.33 -18.36 -9.47
N CYS A 581 -2.06 -17.69 -8.56
CA CYS A 581 -3.03 -18.32 -7.67
C CYS A 581 -4.10 -17.30 -7.24
N LEU A 582 -5.28 -17.38 -7.86
CA LEU A 582 -6.41 -16.47 -7.67
C LEU A 582 -7.71 -17.24 -7.55
N VAL A 583 -8.53 -16.94 -6.54
CA VAL A 583 -9.89 -17.49 -6.39
C VAL A 583 -10.93 -16.39 -6.57
N VAL A 584 -12.01 -16.66 -7.32
CA VAL A 584 -13.10 -15.71 -7.58
C VAL A 584 -14.43 -16.45 -7.73
N LYS A 585 -15.55 -15.79 -7.40
CA LYS A 585 -16.88 -16.33 -7.71
C LYS A 585 -17.04 -16.50 -9.21
N LYS A 586 -17.54 -17.67 -9.64
CA LYS A 586 -17.83 -17.93 -11.06
C LYS A 586 -18.80 -16.90 -11.64
N SER A 587 -19.82 -16.51 -10.86
CA SER A 587 -20.78 -15.49 -11.26
C SER A 587 -20.12 -14.13 -11.52
N VAL A 588 -19.19 -13.70 -10.66
CA VAL A 588 -18.46 -12.42 -10.81
C VAL A 588 -17.51 -12.49 -12.01
N PHE A 589 -16.80 -13.61 -12.19
CA PHE A 589 -15.95 -13.83 -13.36
C PHE A 589 -16.74 -13.73 -14.66
N GLN A 590 -17.93 -14.32 -14.72
CA GLN A 590 -18.82 -14.27 -15.87
C GLN A 590 -19.44 -12.88 -16.08
N GLU A 591 -19.83 -12.19 -15.01
CA GLU A 591 -20.40 -10.84 -15.05
C GLU A 591 -19.46 -9.84 -15.75
N VAL A 592 -18.15 -9.92 -15.47
CA VAL A 592 -17.13 -9.03 -16.05
C VAL A 592 -16.56 -9.53 -17.38
N GLY A 593 -17.11 -10.63 -17.91
CA GLY A 593 -16.71 -11.23 -19.18
C GLY A 593 -15.35 -11.94 -19.16
N GLY A 594 -14.92 -12.48 -18.01
CA GLY A 594 -13.72 -13.30 -17.87
C GLY A 594 -12.42 -12.57 -18.21
N LEU A 595 -11.39 -13.30 -18.67
CA LEU A 595 -10.11 -12.72 -19.08
C LEU A 595 -10.18 -12.13 -20.51
N ASN A 596 -9.44 -11.06 -20.80
CA ASN A 596 -9.44 -10.46 -22.14
C ASN A 596 -8.57 -11.27 -23.13
N ALA A 597 -9.13 -12.33 -23.71
CA ALA A 597 -8.44 -13.18 -24.68
C ALA A 597 -8.10 -12.51 -26.03
N LYS A 598 -8.68 -11.34 -26.31
CA LYS A 598 -8.46 -10.64 -27.58
C LYS A 598 -7.20 -9.78 -27.52
N ASP A 599 -7.13 -8.91 -26.50
CA ASP A 599 -6.09 -7.88 -26.41
C ASP A 599 -4.99 -8.24 -25.39
N LEU A 600 -5.26 -9.14 -24.43
CA LEU A 600 -4.33 -9.55 -23.36
C LEU A 600 -4.19 -11.07 -23.31
N LYS A 601 -3.36 -11.62 -24.20
CA LYS A 601 -3.20 -13.07 -24.36
C LYS A 601 -2.31 -13.68 -23.29
N ILE A 602 -1.31 -12.95 -22.81
CA ILE A 602 -0.28 -13.46 -21.89
C ILE A 602 0.01 -12.49 -20.76
N ALA A 603 0.27 -11.21 -21.03
CA ALA A 603 0.59 -10.23 -19.98
C ALA A 603 -0.66 -9.47 -19.50
N PHE A 604 -0.66 -9.06 -18.24
CA PHE A 604 -1.67 -8.19 -17.60
C PHE A 604 -3.13 -8.69 -17.64
N ASN A 605 -3.38 -9.92 -18.06
CA ASN A 605 -4.74 -10.46 -18.17
C ASN A 605 -5.45 -10.56 -16.81
N ASP A 606 -4.69 -10.90 -15.77
CA ASP A 606 -5.11 -10.98 -14.38
C ASP A 606 -5.36 -9.59 -13.80
N VAL A 607 -4.49 -8.63 -14.12
CA VAL A 607 -4.67 -7.21 -13.76
C VAL A 607 -5.95 -6.66 -14.40
N ASP A 608 -6.16 -6.82 -15.72
CA ASP A 608 -7.38 -6.36 -16.39
C ASP A 608 -8.63 -7.01 -15.80
N LEU A 609 -8.62 -8.32 -15.52
CA LEU A 609 -9.72 -9.00 -14.83
C LEU A 609 -10.03 -8.35 -13.48
N CYS A 610 -9.03 -8.18 -12.62
CA CYS A 610 -9.18 -7.55 -11.31
C CYS A 610 -9.74 -6.13 -11.42
N LEU A 611 -9.27 -5.35 -12.40
CA LEU A 611 -9.74 -3.98 -12.63
C LEU A 611 -11.19 -3.94 -13.12
N LYS A 612 -11.61 -4.89 -13.96
CA LYS A 612 -13.03 -5.01 -14.35
C LYS A 612 -13.92 -5.41 -13.17
N ILE A 613 -13.45 -6.34 -12.32
CA ILE A 613 -14.12 -6.73 -11.08
C ILE A 613 -14.30 -5.51 -10.17
N MET A 614 -13.25 -4.70 -10.02
CA MET A 614 -13.32 -3.49 -9.21
C MET A 614 -14.26 -2.44 -9.82
N GLN A 615 -14.25 -2.27 -11.14
CA GLN A 615 -15.17 -1.38 -11.84
C GLN A 615 -16.65 -1.80 -11.68
N ALA A 616 -16.92 -3.09 -11.52
CA ALA A 616 -18.25 -3.62 -11.25
C ALA A 616 -18.70 -3.44 -9.77
N GLY A 617 -17.84 -2.89 -8.91
CA GLY A 617 -18.17 -2.58 -7.50
C GLY A 617 -17.72 -3.65 -6.50
N TYR A 618 -17.00 -4.67 -6.94
CA TYR A 618 -16.40 -5.67 -6.06
C TYR A 618 -15.02 -5.23 -5.54
N GLN A 619 -14.52 -5.87 -4.49
CA GLN A 619 -13.23 -5.58 -3.88
C GLN A 619 -12.28 -6.77 -4.03
N ASN A 620 -11.16 -6.56 -4.73
CA ASN A 620 -10.11 -7.58 -4.77
C ASN A 620 -9.34 -7.57 -3.44
N ILE A 621 -9.00 -8.76 -2.95
CA ILE A 621 -8.45 -8.95 -1.61
C ILE A 621 -7.19 -9.79 -1.75
N TRP A 622 -6.13 -9.40 -1.05
CA TRP A 622 -4.95 -10.22 -0.88
C TRP A 622 -4.87 -10.71 0.57
N THR A 623 -4.54 -11.99 0.74
CA THR A 623 -4.34 -12.59 2.07
C THR A 623 -2.92 -13.09 2.24
N PRO A 624 -2.26 -12.72 3.36
CA PRO A 624 -0.97 -13.30 3.75
C PRO A 624 -1.10 -14.73 4.28
N ASN A 625 -2.31 -15.25 4.46
CA ASN A 625 -2.54 -16.52 5.17
C ASN A 625 -2.78 -17.72 4.23
N ALA A 626 -2.62 -17.52 2.93
CA ALA A 626 -2.60 -18.58 1.92
C ALA A 626 -1.21 -18.61 1.27
N ASP A 627 -0.31 -19.45 1.78
CA ASP A 627 1.07 -19.53 1.30
C ASP A 627 1.27 -20.63 0.26
N LEU A 628 1.88 -20.27 -0.88
CA LEU A 628 2.34 -21.19 -1.90
C LEU A 628 3.71 -20.74 -2.42
N TYR A 629 4.53 -21.67 -2.91
CA TYR A 629 5.64 -21.32 -3.80
C TYR A 629 5.12 -21.16 -5.22
N HIS A 630 5.74 -20.29 -5.99
CA HIS A 630 5.55 -20.20 -7.43
C HIS A 630 6.93 -20.18 -8.09
N HIS A 631 7.24 -21.27 -8.82
CA HIS A 631 8.58 -21.56 -9.37
C HIS A 631 8.85 -20.79 -10.69
N GLU A 632 8.36 -19.55 -10.77
CA GLU A 632 8.24 -18.61 -11.89
C GLU A 632 9.17 -18.81 -13.11
N SER A 633 8.59 -18.66 -14.30
CA SER A 633 9.28 -18.65 -15.61
C SER A 633 9.92 -19.97 -16.05
N ALA A 634 9.62 -21.08 -15.39
CA ALA A 634 10.13 -22.38 -15.80
C ALA A 634 9.59 -22.86 -17.18
N THR A 635 8.48 -22.30 -17.67
CA THR A 635 7.85 -22.67 -18.95
C THR A 635 7.64 -21.53 -19.96
N ARG A 636 7.57 -20.27 -19.51
CA ARG A 636 7.22 -19.10 -20.35
C ARG A 636 8.38 -18.61 -21.25
N GLY A 637 9.63 -18.78 -20.81
CA GLY A 637 10.82 -18.24 -21.50
C GLY A 637 10.87 -16.70 -21.51
N TYR A 638 11.95 -16.13 -22.04
CA TYR A 638 12.16 -14.67 -22.11
C TYR A 638 11.31 -14.03 -23.23
N GLU A 639 11.00 -12.73 -23.12
CA GLU A 639 10.36 -11.92 -24.18
C GLU A 639 11.41 -11.49 -25.23
N ASP A 640 12.02 -12.47 -25.89
CA ASP A 640 13.27 -12.34 -26.65
C ASP A 640 13.10 -12.32 -28.19
N THR A 641 11.93 -12.72 -28.69
CA THR A 641 11.63 -12.69 -30.13
C THR A 641 10.89 -11.40 -30.54
N PRO A 642 11.08 -10.88 -31.77
CA PRO A 642 10.37 -9.69 -32.26
C PRO A 642 8.84 -9.77 -32.13
N GLU A 643 8.26 -10.96 -32.35
CA GLU A 643 6.81 -11.21 -32.25
C GLU A 643 6.31 -11.10 -30.80
N LYS A 644 7.05 -11.69 -29.86
CA LYS A 644 6.79 -11.60 -28.40
C LYS A 644 6.87 -10.16 -27.90
N ILE A 645 7.92 -9.43 -28.28
CA ILE A 645 8.11 -8.02 -27.93
C ILE A 645 6.95 -7.18 -28.50
N LYS A 646 6.59 -7.37 -29.77
CA LYS A 646 5.48 -6.66 -30.40
C LYS A 646 4.15 -6.93 -29.69
N ARG A 647 3.87 -8.18 -29.33
CA ARG A 647 2.69 -8.54 -28.53
C ARG A 647 2.71 -7.82 -27.19
N PHE A 648 3.81 -7.92 -26.44
CA PHE A 648 3.94 -7.29 -25.13
C PHE A 648 3.72 -5.77 -25.20
N ILE A 649 4.29 -5.10 -26.19
CA ILE A 649 4.05 -3.66 -26.43
C ILE A 649 2.55 -3.38 -26.66
N SER A 650 1.86 -4.19 -27.45
CA SER A 650 0.42 -3.98 -27.67
C SER A 650 -0.43 -4.22 -26.40
N GLU A 651 -0.05 -5.18 -25.56
CA GLU A 651 -0.70 -5.44 -24.26
C GLU A 651 -0.49 -4.26 -23.30
N VAL A 652 0.72 -3.70 -23.28
CA VAL A 652 1.08 -2.47 -22.54
C VAL A 652 0.24 -1.28 -23.02
N GLU A 653 0.17 -1.05 -24.33
CA GLU A 653 -0.61 0.06 -24.91
C GLU A 653 -2.11 -0.07 -24.57
N TYR A 654 -2.66 -1.29 -24.60
CA TYR A 654 -4.04 -1.52 -24.16
C TYR A 654 -4.24 -1.09 -22.70
N MET A 655 -3.38 -1.56 -21.79
CA MET A 655 -3.50 -1.24 -20.35
C MET A 655 -3.38 0.27 -20.10
N GLN A 656 -2.40 0.93 -20.71
CA GLN A 656 -2.20 2.38 -20.59
C GLN A 656 -3.40 3.18 -21.08
N ASN A 657 -4.03 2.75 -22.17
CA ASN A 657 -5.17 3.46 -22.75
C ASN A 657 -6.47 3.18 -21.98
N LYS A 658 -6.74 1.91 -21.66
CA LYS A 658 -7.98 1.49 -21.01
C LYS A 658 -8.02 1.87 -19.53
N TRP A 659 -6.93 1.69 -18.81
CA TRP A 659 -6.85 1.81 -17.34
C TRP A 659 -6.04 3.03 -16.87
N ARG A 660 -5.88 4.03 -17.74
CA ARG A 660 -5.11 5.27 -17.46
C ARG A 660 -5.42 5.91 -16.12
N ALA A 661 -6.70 5.97 -15.74
CA ALA A 661 -7.15 6.67 -14.54
C ALA A 661 -6.60 5.99 -13.28
N ILE A 662 -6.75 4.67 -13.16
CA ILE A 662 -6.27 3.93 -12.00
C ILE A 662 -4.75 3.76 -11.98
N ILE A 663 -4.10 3.67 -13.15
CA ILE A 663 -2.63 3.69 -13.24
C ILE A 663 -2.06 5.02 -12.69
N LYS A 664 -2.78 6.12 -12.88
CA LYS A 664 -2.38 7.42 -12.33
C LYS A 664 -2.68 7.53 -10.83
N HIS A 665 -3.78 6.94 -10.39
CA HIS A 665 -4.28 7.04 -9.01
C HIS A 665 -4.86 5.70 -8.56
N ASP A 666 -3.99 4.90 -7.94
CA ASP A 666 -4.37 3.63 -7.30
C ASP A 666 -4.86 3.92 -5.87
N PRO A 667 -6.11 3.62 -5.52
CA PRO A 667 -6.64 3.89 -4.18
C PRO A 667 -5.90 3.12 -3.06
N TYR A 668 -5.23 2.02 -3.40
CA TYR A 668 -4.47 1.20 -2.45
C TYR A 668 -2.98 1.56 -2.38
N TYR A 669 -2.56 2.63 -3.06
CA TYR A 669 -1.18 3.10 -3.09
C TYR A 669 -1.06 4.63 -2.99
N ASN A 670 -0.55 5.11 -1.85
CA ASN A 670 -0.50 6.53 -1.53
C ASN A 670 0.32 7.34 -2.56
N PRO A 671 -0.11 8.55 -2.96
CA PRO A 671 0.62 9.40 -3.90
C PRO A 671 1.99 9.89 -3.41
N ASN A 672 2.27 9.84 -2.11
CA ASN A 672 3.57 10.13 -1.50
C ASN A 672 4.57 8.98 -1.65
N LEU A 673 4.17 7.84 -2.22
CA LEU A 673 5.02 6.67 -2.48
C LEU A 673 5.44 6.57 -3.94
N THR A 674 6.67 6.10 -4.16
CA THR A 674 7.34 6.07 -5.46
C THR A 674 6.70 5.07 -6.42
N PHE A 675 6.76 5.36 -7.71
CA PHE A 675 6.41 4.40 -8.75
C PHE A 675 7.61 3.67 -9.35
N SER A 676 8.82 4.01 -8.88
CA SER A 676 10.07 3.47 -9.43
C SER A 676 10.50 2.16 -8.77
N ALA A 677 9.88 1.78 -7.65
CA ALA A 677 10.22 0.60 -6.88
C ALA A 677 8.97 0.02 -6.19
N GLU A 678 9.02 -1.27 -5.88
CA GLU A 678 7.94 -2.05 -5.25
C GLU A 678 8.06 -2.07 -3.71
N ASP A 679 8.93 -1.24 -3.14
CA ASP A 679 9.39 -1.29 -1.75
C ASP A 679 8.72 -0.27 -0.81
N PHE A 680 7.75 0.52 -1.32
CA PHE A 680 7.07 1.58 -0.58
C PHE A 680 8.01 2.69 -0.09
N SER A 681 9.10 2.93 -0.82
CA SER A 681 9.91 4.13 -0.63
C SER A 681 9.17 5.39 -1.07
N MET A 682 9.63 6.54 -0.58
CA MET A 682 8.97 7.83 -0.79
C MET A 682 9.14 8.32 -2.23
N ALA A 683 8.11 8.98 -2.75
CA ALA A 683 8.17 9.67 -4.03
C ALA A 683 8.89 11.01 -3.90
N PHE A 684 9.73 11.33 -4.89
CA PHE A 684 10.45 12.58 -4.98
C PHE A 684 10.34 13.14 -6.42
N PRO A 685 9.42 14.09 -6.71
CA PRO A 685 8.45 14.69 -5.80
C PRO A 685 7.23 13.77 -5.54
N PRO A 686 6.44 14.05 -4.48
CA PRO A 686 5.10 13.50 -4.28
C PRO A 686 4.17 13.71 -5.47
N ARG A 687 3.17 12.83 -5.59
CA ARG A 687 2.14 12.87 -6.64
C ARG A 687 0.81 13.43 -6.15
N VAL A 688 0.81 14.10 -5.01
CA VAL A 688 -0.39 14.70 -4.42
C VAL A 688 -0.89 15.81 -5.35
N VAL A 689 -2.18 15.79 -5.67
CA VAL A 689 -2.80 16.85 -6.48
C VAL A 689 -3.21 17.99 -5.54
N GLY A 690 -2.88 19.23 -5.93
CA GLY A 690 -3.15 20.46 -5.15
C GLY A 690 -4.62 20.80 -4.98
#